data_AF-A0AAW2PQ37-F1
#
_entry.id   AF-A0AAW2PQ37-F1
#
_cell.length_a   1.000
_cell.length_b   1.000
_cell.length_c   1.000
_cell.angle_alpha   90.00
_cell.angle_beta   90.00
_cell.angle_gamma   90.00
#
_symmetry.space_group_name_H-M   'P 1'
#
loop_
_entity.id
_entity.type
_entity.pdbx_description
1 polymer ?
#
loop_
_entity_poly.entity_id
_entity_poly.type
_entity_poly.pdbx_seq_one_letter_code
_entity_poly.pdbx_strand_id
1 'polypeptide(L)'
;MEEFLKRCEQSGDAAYAALRSLLERLEDPSTRTDARVFLSELQKRFSSEEASERDRCLETTISKFKTSISNSFEKRKKLSMIVIPSIFMPEDWSFTFYEGLNRHPDSIFKDKRVVELGCGNGWITIAIAEKWSPSKILNPNPDAMSKMITESASEEFLHSLSNYCALQGFVEDQFGLGLIARAIEEGISVIKPLGVMIFNMGGRPGQAVSWAYAKAGGRISHALSVYSCRLRQPNQVKKIFEFLRNGFTDISSSLDLSFEDESVADEKIPFLAHLANILQDISFFSYEPPAGSRRFRSLISGFMRTYHHIPLTADNVVVFPSRTVAIESALRLLSPRLAIDDEQLSRYLPSQWLTTLNIEKAESGKNSEEVIAVIEAPRQSDLMLELIKKLKPEVVVTGIAQFESVTSSAFEHLLDTTKEIGSRLFLDISDHFELSSLPSSNGVLKYLAGTPLPPHAMIVCGLLKNQVYTDLEVAFVISEEEAMFKALCKTVELLQGSTAIISQYYYGCLFHELLSFQLADRRPPPLRNGEKAKATAVNGFSSSTISVLDHTELSINESDESSLVHMDADQSFLPLTKPVKAAIFEKGGTLCFPTGSNGHYVSAAKFLNAKIASIPTNPEVGYKLTEETLTAALKTVNEPWIYISGPTVSPTGLLYSNEEMNKLLSVCAEFGARVILDTSFSGVEFNSKGFNAWNLGATLEKISPAKSTF
;
A
#
# COMPACT_ATOMS: atom_id res chain seq x y z
N MET A 1 -33.32 -28.59 -39.66
CA MET A 1 -32.90 -27.73 -38.53
C MET A 1 -32.32 -28.58 -37.40
N GLU A 2 -33.11 -29.43 -36.75
CA GLU A 2 -32.68 -30.27 -35.62
C GLU A 2 -31.47 -31.16 -35.93
N GLU A 3 -31.42 -31.77 -37.13
CA GLU A 3 -30.26 -32.58 -37.53
C GLU A 3 -28.97 -31.77 -37.65
N PHE A 4 -29.06 -30.51 -38.10
CA PHE A 4 -27.92 -29.60 -38.19
C PHE A 4 -27.42 -29.23 -36.79
N LEU A 5 -28.33 -28.85 -35.89
CA LEU A 5 -27.99 -28.50 -34.50
C LEU A 5 -27.37 -29.69 -33.76
N LYS A 6 -27.94 -30.89 -33.90
CA LYS A 6 -27.41 -32.12 -33.32
C LYS A 6 -26.00 -32.48 -33.82
N ARG A 7 -25.65 -32.11 -35.06
CA ARG A 7 -24.27 -32.26 -35.57
C ARG A 7 -23.34 -31.22 -34.96
N CYS A 8 -23.80 -29.97 -34.81
CA CYS A 8 -23.02 -28.90 -34.17
C CYS A 8 -22.76 -29.13 -32.67
N GLU A 9 -23.64 -29.85 -31.96
CA GLU A 9 -23.45 -30.19 -30.53
C GLU A 9 -22.30 -31.19 -30.28
N GLN A 10 -21.87 -31.96 -31.29
CA GLN A 10 -20.92 -33.05 -31.10
C GLN A 10 -19.50 -32.56 -30.79
N SER A 11 -19.03 -31.54 -31.52
CA SER A 11 -17.72 -30.90 -31.34
C SER A 11 -17.62 -29.61 -32.16
N GLY A 12 -16.61 -28.79 -31.87
CA GLY A 12 -16.29 -27.62 -32.71
C GLY A 12 -15.98 -27.99 -34.17
N ASP A 13 -15.32 -29.12 -34.41
CA ASP A 13 -15.02 -29.61 -35.76
C ASP A 13 -16.28 -30.07 -36.51
N ALA A 14 -17.20 -30.73 -35.81
CA ALA A 14 -18.47 -31.14 -36.39
C ALA A 14 -19.35 -29.92 -36.72
N ALA A 15 -19.32 -28.88 -35.87
CA ALA A 15 -19.95 -27.61 -36.14
C ALA A 15 -19.32 -26.89 -37.35
N TYR A 16 -17.99 -26.86 -37.44
CA TYR A 16 -17.27 -26.31 -38.60
C TYR A 16 -17.64 -27.05 -39.90
N ALA A 17 -17.63 -28.39 -39.89
CA ALA A 17 -17.99 -29.21 -41.05
C ALA A 17 -19.45 -28.97 -41.49
N ALA A 18 -20.38 -28.85 -40.54
CA ALA A 18 -21.78 -28.53 -40.83
C ALA A 18 -21.95 -27.13 -41.47
N LEU A 19 -21.24 -26.13 -40.95
CA LEU A 19 -21.22 -24.77 -41.50
C LEU A 19 -20.55 -24.71 -42.89
N ARG A 20 -19.47 -25.48 -43.10
CA ARG A 20 -18.81 -25.61 -44.40
C ARG A 20 -19.71 -26.25 -45.45
N SER A 21 -20.44 -27.31 -45.10
CA SER A 21 -21.43 -27.91 -45.99
C SER A 21 -22.56 -26.94 -46.36
N LEU A 22 -22.96 -26.06 -45.43
CA LEU A 22 -23.91 -24.99 -45.72
C LEU A 22 -23.32 -23.95 -46.68
N LEU A 23 -22.04 -23.59 -46.55
CA LEU A 23 -21.33 -22.70 -47.47
C LEU A 23 -21.27 -23.30 -48.89
N GLU A 24 -20.91 -24.56 -49.03
CA GLU A 24 -20.86 -25.25 -50.34
C GLU A 24 -22.22 -25.19 -51.06
N ARG A 25 -23.32 -25.36 -50.31
CA ARG A 25 -24.69 -25.20 -50.83
C ARG A 25 -25.06 -23.76 -51.20
N LEU A 26 -24.41 -22.76 -50.62
CA LEU A 26 -24.60 -21.35 -51.01
C LEU A 26 -23.82 -21.01 -52.28
N GLU A 27 -22.65 -21.62 -52.46
CA GLU A 27 -21.80 -21.41 -53.63
C GLU A 27 -22.42 -22.04 -54.88
N ASP A 28 -23.01 -23.23 -54.77
CA ASP A 28 -23.70 -23.92 -55.87
C ASP A 28 -25.03 -23.20 -56.26
N PRO A 29 -25.15 -22.68 -57.50
CA PRO A 29 -26.37 -22.02 -57.97
C PRO A 29 -27.64 -22.87 -57.86
N SER A 30 -27.54 -24.20 -57.92
CA SER A 30 -28.70 -25.11 -57.90
C SER A 30 -29.29 -25.28 -56.49
N THR A 31 -28.47 -25.14 -55.45
CA THR A 31 -28.87 -25.34 -54.04
C THR A 31 -28.93 -24.04 -53.22
N ARG A 32 -28.46 -22.92 -53.80
CA ARG A 32 -28.37 -21.61 -53.14
C ARG A 32 -29.68 -21.08 -52.56
N THR A 33 -30.79 -21.24 -53.28
CA THR A 33 -32.09 -20.71 -52.82
C THR A 33 -32.54 -21.41 -51.53
N ASP A 34 -32.47 -22.74 -51.50
CA ASP A 34 -32.84 -23.53 -50.32
C ASP A 34 -31.87 -23.29 -49.15
N ALA A 35 -30.58 -23.12 -49.44
CA ALA A 35 -29.58 -22.77 -48.43
C ALA A 35 -29.86 -21.39 -47.80
N ARG A 36 -30.32 -20.40 -48.57
CA ARG A 36 -30.73 -19.08 -48.06
C ARG A 36 -32.00 -19.15 -47.21
N VAL A 37 -32.97 -19.97 -47.60
CA VAL A 37 -34.19 -20.23 -46.80
C VAL A 37 -33.79 -20.84 -45.46
N PHE A 38 -32.95 -21.88 -45.47
CA PHE A 38 -32.43 -22.52 -44.27
C PHE A 38 -31.67 -21.54 -43.36
N LEU A 39 -30.82 -20.67 -43.90
CA LEU A 39 -30.14 -19.62 -43.13
C LEU A 39 -31.12 -18.64 -42.47
N SER A 40 -32.20 -18.27 -43.15
CA SER A 40 -33.23 -17.40 -42.57
C SER A 40 -33.97 -18.07 -41.42
N GLU A 41 -34.27 -19.37 -41.54
CA GLU A 41 -34.84 -20.17 -40.45
C GLU A 41 -33.87 -20.29 -39.27
N LEU A 42 -32.57 -20.50 -39.55
CA LEU A 42 -31.51 -20.58 -38.55
C LEU A 42 -31.39 -19.26 -37.78
N GLN A 43 -31.41 -18.13 -38.48
CA GLN A 43 -31.40 -16.79 -37.87
C GLN A 43 -32.62 -16.58 -36.95
N LYS A 44 -33.82 -16.97 -37.40
CA LYS A 44 -35.06 -16.85 -36.60
C LYS A 44 -34.99 -17.69 -35.33
N ARG A 45 -34.54 -18.95 -35.44
CA ARG A 45 -34.34 -19.86 -34.30
C ARG A 45 -33.38 -19.27 -33.26
N PHE A 46 -32.27 -18.67 -33.69
CA PHE A 46 -31.30 -18.07 -32.78
C PHE A 46 -31.69 -16.68 -32.23
N SER A 47 -32.78 -16.08 -32.72
CA SER A 47 -33.27 -14.76 -32.30
C SER A 47 -34.38 -14.78 -31.24
N SER A 48 -35.04 -15.92 -31.00
CA SER A 48 -36.08 -16.06 -29.96
C SER A 48 -35.51 -16.36 -28.58
N GLU A 49 -35.94 -15.64 -27.54
CA GLU A 49 -35.50 -15.83 -26.15
C GLU A 49 -35.86 -17.23 -25.59
N GLU A 50 -37.00 -17.81 -25.98
CA GLU A 50 -37.43 -19.17 -25.57
C GLU A 50 -36.54 -20.31 -26.10
N ALA A 51 -35.68 -20.05 -27.10
CA ALA A 51 -34.75 -21.04 -27.64
C ALA A 51 -33.39 -21.05 -26.91
N SER A 52 -33.05 -20.02 -26.13
CA SER A 52 -31.72 -19.93 -25.49
C SER A 52 -31.53 -20.90 -24.33
N GLU A 53 -32.59 -21.41 -23.71
CA GLU A 53 -32.49 -22.46 -22.69
C GLU A 53 -32.29 -23.86 -23.28
N ARG A 54 -32.91 -24.17 -24.42
CA ARG A 54 -32.79 -25.51 -25.07
C ARG A 54 -31.48 -25.69 -25.82
N ASP A 55 -30.94 -24.61 -26.35
CA ASP A 55 -29.77 -24.63 -27.24
C ASP A 55 -28.47 -24.24 -26.48
N ARG A 56 -28.49 -24.24 -25.12
CA ARG A 56 -27.34 -23.88 -24.25
C ARG A 56 -26.13 -24.81 -24.42
N CYS A 57 -26.39 -26.06 -24.83
CA CYS A 57 -25.38 -27.05 -25.18
C CYS A 57 -24.51 -26.66 -26.39
N LEU A 58 -24.98 -25.71 -27.22
CA LEU A 58 -24.23 -25.18 -28.36
C LEU A 58 -23.30 -24.02 -27.98
N GLU A 59 -23.37 -23.46 -26.77
CA GLU A 59 -22.50 -22.33 -26.37
C GLU A 59 -21.00 -22.70 -26.37
N THR A 60 -20.67 -23.99 -26.23
CA THR A 60 -19.30 -24.52 -26.29
C THR A 60 -18.81 -24.77 -27.73
N THR A 61 -19.70 -24.76 -28.72
CA THR A 61 -19.37 -25.03 -30.14
C THR A 61 -19.74 -23.90 -31.09
N ILE A 62 -20.63 -22.98 -30.68
CA ILE A 62 -21.12 -21.84 -31.45
C ILE A 62 -21.43 -20.65 -30.51
N SER A 63 -20.78 -19.51 -30.77
CA SER A 63 -21.00 -18.22 -30.12
C SER A 63 -21.85 -17.28 -30.97
N LYS A 64 -22.67 -16.44 -30.31
CA LYS A 64 -23.46 -15.39 -30.97
C LYS A 64 -22.79 -14.03 -30.75
N PHE A 65 -22.54 -13.32 -31.85
CA PHE A 65 -22.03 -11.95 -31.80
C PHE A 65 -23.06 -10.99 -32.40
N LYS A 66 -23.41 -9.94 -31.65
CA LYS A 66 -24.29 -8.86 -32.11
C LYS A 66 -23.56 -7.54 -31.95
N THR A 67 -23.41 -6.79 -33.05
CA THR A 67 -22.83 -5.43 -33.01
C THR A 67 -23.63 -4.44 -33.84
N SER A 68 -23.46 -3.16 -33.56
CA SER A 68 -24.04 -2.08 -34.34
C SER A 68 -23.02 -1.55 -35.36
N ILE A 69 -23.35 -1.68 -36.65
CA ILE A 69 -22.61 -1.06 -37.75
C ILE A 69 -23.26 0.30 -38.03
N SER A 70 -22.47 1.37 -37.99
CA SER A 70 -22.95 2.72 -38.27
C SER A 70 -22.78 3.06 -39.76
N ASN A 71 -23.90 3.23 -40.46
CA ASN A 71 -23.89 3.64 -41.88
C ASN A 71 -23.90 5.17 -42.04
N SER A 72 -24.15 5.92 -40.96
CA SER A 72 -24.10 7.39 -40.80
C SER A 72 -24.50 7.74 -39.36
N PHE A 73 -24.32 9.00 -38.91
CA PHE A 73 -24.68 9.44 -37.55
C PHE A 73 -26.15 9.13 -37.15
N GLU A 74 -27.06 8.88 -38.12
CA GLU A 74 -28.50 8.73 -37.85
C GLU A 74 -29.06 7.29 -38.01
N LYS A 75 -28.31 6.31 -38.54
CA LYS A 75 -28.81 4.92 -38.71
C LYS A 75 -27.80 3.85 -38.28
N ARG A 76 -28.08 3.17 -37.16
CA ARG A 76 -27.38 1.98 -36.67
C ARG A 76 -28.05 0.71 -37.21
N LYS A 77 -27.34 -0.09 -38.00
CA LYS A 77 -27.77 -1.44 -38.38
C LYS A 77 -27.17 -2.47 -37.43
N LYS A 78 -27.94 -3.49 -37.04
CA LYS A 78 -27.43 -4.57 -36.19
C LYS A 78 -26.88 -5.69 -37.08
N LEU A 79 -25.59 -6.00 -36.95
CA LEU A 79 -25.00 -7.22 -37.50
C LEU A 79 -25.14 -8.33 -36.46
N SER A 80 -25.65 -9.48 -36.88
CA SER A 80 -25.71 -10.70 -36.07
C SER A 80 -24.89 -11.78 -36.76
N MET A 81 -23.95 -12.37 -36.04
CA MET A 81 -23.06 -13.41 -36.54
C MET A 81 -23.13 -14.65 -35.66
N ILE A 82 -22.97 -15.80 -36.31
CA ILE A 82 -22.78 -17.10 -35.70
C ILE A 82 -21.30 -17.42 -35.91
N VAL A 83 -20.55 -17.58 -34.82
CA VAL A 83 -19.09 -17.72 -34.84
C VAL A 83 -18.69 -18.95 -34.04
N ILE A 84 -17.67 -19.68 -34.47
CA ILE A 84 -17.15 -20.83 -33.71
C ILE A 84 -16.28 -20.28 -32.56
N PRO A 85 -16.36 -20.81 -31.32
CA PRO A 85 -15.62 -20.28 -30.16
C PRO A 85 -14.10 -20.22 -30.34
N SER A 86 -13.52 -21.02 -31.24
CA SER A 86 -12.09 -20.97 -31.61
C SER A 86 -11.70 -19.76 -32.48
N ILE A 87 -12.68 -19.02 -33.01
CA ILE A 87 -12.45 -17.79 -33.77
C ILE A 87 -12.56 -16.60 -32.81
N PHE A 88 -11.52 -15.78 -32.77
CA PHE A 88 -11.45 -14.59 -31.92
C PHE A 88 -12.69 -13.71 -32.04
N MET A 89 -13.24 -13.30 -30.89
CA MET A 89 -14.31 -12.30 -30.84
C MET A 89 -13.77 -10.89 -31.10
N PRO A 90 -14.59 -9.96 -31.63
CA PRO A 90 -14.17 -8.58 -31.78
C PRO A 90 -13.81 -7.97 -30.41
N GLU A 91 -12.58 -7.52 -30.29
CA GLU A 91 -12.04 -6.81 -29.13
C GLU A 91 -11.99 -5.30 -29.41
N ASP A 92 -11.73 -4.49 -28.37
CA ASP A 92 -11.75 -3.02 -28.41
C ASP A 92 -10.88 -2.42 -29.54
N TRP A 93 -9.76 -3.08 -29.88
CA TRP A 93 -8.89 -2.64 -30.97
C TRP A 93 -9.60 -2.70 -32.33
N SER A 94 -10.42 -3.73 -32.57
CA SER A 94 -11.12 -3.92 -33.84
C SER A 94 -12.25 -2.89 -34.01
N PHE A 95 -12.92 -2.50 -32.92
CA PHE A 95 -13.90 -1.42 -32.91
C PHE A 95 -13.24 -0.07 -33.17
N THR A 96 -12.13 0.20 -32.47
CA THR A 96 -11.32 1.41 -32.66
C THR A 96 -10.81 1.53 -34.10
N PHE A 97 -10.38 0.41 -34.70
CA PHE A 97 -9.98 0.34 -36.09
C PHE A 97 -11.13 0.70 -37.04
N TYR A 98 -12.31 0.09 -36.85
CA TYR A 98 -13.50 0.39 -37.65
C TYR A 98 -13.97 1.84 -37.49
N GLU A 99 -13.90 2.40 -36.28
CA GLU A 99 -14.15 3.83 -36.04
C GLU A 99 -13.15 4.72 -36.79
N GLY A 100 -11.88 4.32 -36.83
CA GLY A 100 -10.86 4.96 -37.65
C GLY A 100 -11.22 4.97 -39.14
N LEU A 101 -11.64 3.81 -39.67
CA LEU A 101 -12.11 3.70 -41.06
C LEU A 101 -13.33 4.60 -41.33
N ASN A 102 -14.22 4.74 -40.35
CA ASN A 102 -15.40 5.60 -40.44
C ASN A 102 -15.10 7.09 -40.52
N ARG A 103 -13.86 7.53 -40.25
CA ARG A 103 -13.43 8.93 -40.43
C ARG A 103 -13.18 9.29 -41.90
N HIS A 104 -13.09 8.29 -42.78
CA HIS A 104 -12.92 8.52 -44.21
C HIS A 104 -14.26 8.75 -44.93
N PRO A 105 -14.27 9.46 -46.08
CA PRO A 105 -15.49 9.71 -46.84
C PRO A 105 -16.21 8.43 -47.25
N ASP A 106 -17.53 8.47 -47.34
CA ASP A 106 -18.39 7.34 -47.75
C ASP A 106 -18.10 6.81 -49.16
N SER A 107 -17.26 7.50 -49.94
CA SER A 107 -16.80 7.07 -51.26
C SER A 107 -15.47 6.31 -51.26
N ILE A 108 -14.78 6.17 -50.12
CA ILE A 108 -13.37 5.68 -50.09
C ILE A 108 -13.19 4.29 -50.72
N PHE A 109 -14.11 3.35 -50.48
CA PHE A 109 -14.06 2.00 -51.05
C PHE A 109 -15.09 1.75 -52.16
N LYS A 110 -15.91 2.75 -52.49
CA LYS A 110 -16.99 2.60 -53.47
C LYS A 110 -16.43 2.20 -54.83
N ASP A 111 -16.99 1.13 -55.40
CA ASP A 111 -16.58 0.53 -56.67
C ASP A 111 -15.11 0.07 -56.72
N LYS A 112 -14.39 0.07 -55.58
CA LYS A 112 -12.98 -0.36 -55.49
C LYS A 112 -12.87 -1.86 -55.27
N ARG A 113 -11.72 -2.41 -55.70
CA ARG A 113 -11.27 -3.72 -55.24
C ARG A 113 -10.53 -3.53 -53.92
N VAL A 114 -11.02 -4.18 -52.88
CA VAL A 114 -10.49 -4.11 -51.52
C VAL A 114 -9.83 -5.45 -51.19
N VAL A 115 -8.60 -5.42 -50.67
CA VAL A 115 -7.98 -6.59 -50.04
C VAL A 115 -7.90 -6.30 -48.54
N GLU A 116 -8.45 -7.19 -47.73
CA GLU A 116 -8.35 -7.14 -46.27
C GLU A 116 -7.45 -8.28 -45.79
N LEU A 117 -6.42 -7.94 -45.03
CA LEU A 117 -5.47 -8.90 -44.47
C LEU A 117 -5.64 -8.95 -42.95
N GLY A 118 -5.88 -10.15 -42.41
CA GLY A 118 -6.18 -10.36 -40.98
C GLY A 118 -7.67 -10.18 -40.66
N CYS A 119 -8.55 -10.84 -41.40
CA CYS A 119 -10.01 -10.64 -41.25
C CYS A 119 -10.60 -11.25 -39.97
N GLY A 120 -9.86 -12.05 -39.21
CA GLY A 120 -10.36 -12.68 -37.97
C GLY A 120 -11.69 -13.40 -38.22
N ASN A 121 -12.74 -13.00 -37.49
CA ASN A 121 -14.11 -13.51 -37.68
C ASN A 121 -14.89 -12.89 -38.88
N GLY A 122 -14.32 -11.89 -39.57
CA GLY A 122 -14.86 -11.30 -40.79
C GLY A 122 -15.83 -10.13 -40.60
N TRP A 123 -16.07 -9.68 -39.37
CA TRP A 123 -17.07 -8.63 -39.12
C TRP A 123 -16.72 -7.28 -39.78
N ILE A 124 -15.43 -6.90 -39.81
CA ILE A 124 -14.94 -5.69 -40.48
C ILE A 124 -15.16 -5.79 -41.99
N THR A 125 -14.88 -6.95 -42.58
CA THR A 125 -15.15 -7.24 -44.00
C THR A 125 -16.60 -6.99 -44.36
N ILE A 126 -17.53 -7.50 -43.54
CA ILE A 126 -18.96 -7.34 -43.73
C ILE A 126 -19.36 -5.87 -43.57
N ALA A 127 -18.82 -5.18 -42.57
CA ALA A 127 -19.05 -3.76 -42.35
C ALA A 127 -18.52 -2.91 -43.52
N ILE A 128 -17.38 -3.28 -44.11
CA ILE A 128 -16.82 -2.63 -45.30
C ILE A 128 -17.74 -2.82 -46.51
N ALA A 129 -18.16 -4.07 -46.75
CA ALA A 129 -19.06 -4.41 -47.84
C ALA A 129 -20.37 -3.62 -47.76
N GLU A 130 -20.97 -3.60 -46.57
CA GLU A 130 -22.27 -2.99 -46.31
C GLU A 130 -22.23 -1.45 -46.42
N LYS A 131 -21.21 -0.81 -45.84
CA LYS A 131 -21.17 0.66 -45.79
C LYS A 131 -20.70 1.28 -47.09
N TRP A 132 -19.65 0.74 -47.71
CA TRP A 132 -18.98 1.41 -48.83
C TRP A 132 -19.18 0.75 -50.19
N SER A 133 -19.86 -0.40 -50.28
CA SER A 133 -20.18 -1.07 -51.56
C SER A 133 -18.98 -1.21 -52.52
N PRO A 134 -17.88 -1.87 -52.10
CA PRO A 134 -16.76 -2.17 -52.99
C PRO A 134 -17.20 -3.10 -54.14
N SER A 135 -16.51 -3.00 -55.28
CA SER A 135 -16.80 -3.88 -56.44
C SER A 135 -16.35 -5.32 -56.20
N LYS A 136 -15.33 -5.53 -55.35
CA LYS A 136 -14.90 -6.85 -54.88
C LYS A 136 -14.11 -6.72 -53.59
N ILE A 137 -14.34 -7.61 -52.63
CA ILE A 137 -13.43 -7.84 -51.50
C ILE A 137 -12.68 -9.15 -51.75
N LEU A 138 -11.37 -9.14 -51.57
CA LEU A 138 -10.47 -10.24 -51.84
C LEU A 138 -9.81 -10.66 -50.53
N ASN A 139 -9.85 -11.95 -50.24
CA ASN A 139 -9.06 -12.60 -49.19
C ASN A 139 -7.86 -13.28 -49.87
N PRO A 140 -6.62 -13.23 -49.31
CA PRO A 140 -5.54 -14.12 -49.73
C PRO A 140 -6.01 -15.59 -49.80
N ASN A 141 -5.51 -16.32 -50.79
CA ASN A 141 -5.98 -17.67 -51.10
C ASN A 141 -5.69 -18.65 -49.94
N PRO A 142 -6.70 -19.28 -49.31
CA PRO A 142 -6.49 -20.26 -48.25
C PRO A 142 -5.69 -21.49 -48.72
N ASP A 143 -5.81 -21.89 -49.99
CA ASP A 143 -5.07 -23.01 -50.57
C ASP A 143 -3.59 -22.70 -50.81
N ALA A 144 -3.22 -21.41 -50.84
CA ALA A 144 -1.81 -21.02 -50.84
C ALA A 144 -1.21 -21.18 -49.43
N MET A 145 -2.00 -20.91 -48.38
CA MET A 145 -1.57 -21.03 -46.97
C MET A 145 -1.37 -22.49 -46.54
N SER A 146 -2.29 -23.39 -46.91
CA SER A 146 -2.17 -24.83 -46.61
C SER A 146 -1.03 -25.53 -47.36
N LYS A 147 -0.56 -24.95 -48.47
CA LYS A 147 0.63 -25.41 -49.20
C LYS A 147 1.94 -24.83 -48.64
N MET A 148 1.88 -23.75 -47.85
CA MET A 148 3.06 -23.10 -47.28
C MET A 148 3.48 -23.69 -45.93
N ILE A 149 2.56 -24.25 -45.16
CA ILE A 149 2.85 -24.89 -43.86
C ILE A 149 2.45 -26.36 -43.97
N THR A 150 3.44 -27.24 -44.13
CA THR A 150 3.21 -28.68 -44.04
C THR A 150 3.13 -29.07 -42.55
N GLU A 151 2.39 -30.14 -42.21
CA GLU A 151 2.37 -30.70 -40.83
C GLU A 151 3.77 -31.09 -40.32
N SER A 152 4.76 -31.15 -41.21
CA SER A 152 6.16 -31.46 -40.99
C SER A 152 7.12 -30.26 -41.10
N ALA A 153 6.60 -29.02 -41.11
CA ALA A 153 7.42 -27.82 -41.22
C ALA A 153 8.42 -27.72 -40.04
N SER A 154 9.71 -27.56 -40.34
CA SER A 154 10.75 -27.46 -39.32
C SER A 154 10.69 -26.13 -38.58
N GLU A 155 11.16 -26.14 -37.32
CA GLU A 155 11.22 -24.95 -36.48
C GLU A 155 12.04 -23.83 -37.15
N GLU A 156 13.10 -24.19 -37.88
CA GLU A 156 13.92 -23.26 -38.69
C GLU A 156 13.17 -22.68 -39.90
N PHE A 157 12.30 -23.45 -40.54
CA PHE A 157 11.48 -22.95 -41.65
C PHE A 157 10.41 -21.99 -41.13
N LEU A 158 9.77 -22.32 -39.99
CA LEU A 158 8.86 -21.42 -39.30
C LEU A 158 9.58 -20.15 -38.81
N HIS A 159 10.82 -20.28 -38.34
CA HIS A 159 11.69 -19.16 -37.96
C HIS A 159 12.09 -18.29 -39.16
N SER A 160 12.29 -18.87 -40.36
CA SER A 160 12.58 -18.13 -41.60
C SER A 160 11.41 -17.30 -42.13
N LEU A 161 10.18 -17.59 -41.68
CA LEU A 161 9.01 -16.75 -41.91
C LEU A 161 8.95 -15.54 -40.94
N SER A 162 9.88 -15.46 -39.98
CA SER A 162 10.05 -14.32 -39.09
C SER A 162 11.23 -13.45 -39.56
N ASN A 163 10.98 -12.18 -39.85
CA ASN A 163 12.03 -11.24 -40.28
C ASN A 163 12.71 -10.59 -39.06
N TYR A 164 13.37 -11.38 -38.20
CA TYR A 164 14.19 -10.84 -37.10
C TYR A 164 15.69 -10.90 -37.42
N CYS A 165 16.31 -9.73 -37.54
CA CYS A 165 17.74 -9.56 -37.23
C CYS A 165 17.88 -9.32 -35.71
N ALA A 166 18.88 -9.96 -35.11
CA ALA A 166 19.12 -10.02 -33.68
C ALA A 166 19.46 -8.67 -33.00
N LEU A 167 19.25 -8.64 -31.67
CA LEU A 167 19.59 -7.62 -30.64
C LEU A 167 18.56 -6.51 -30.35
N GLN A 168 17.57 -6.83 -29.52
CA GLN A 168 17.19 -6.08 -28.31
C GLN A 168 16.08 -6.85 -27.57
N GLY A 169 16.31 -7.18 -26.30
CA GLY A 169 15.46 -8.04 -25.49
C GLY A 169 14.10 -7.43 -25.11
N PHE A 170 13.19 -7.35 -26.07
CA PHE A 170 11.77 -7.18 -25.84
C PHE A 170 11.02 -8.34 -26.50
N VAL A 171 10.14 -8.99 -25.73
CA VAL A 171 9.16 -9.94 -26.25
C VAL A 171 7.92 -9.13 -26.61
N GLU A 172 7.79 -8.76 -27.88
CA GLU A 172 6.52 -8.35 -28.48
C GLU A 172 6.60 -8.62 -29.98
N ASP A 173 6.07 -9.77 -30.41
CA ASP A 173 5.29 -9.94 -31.65
C ASP A 173 4.91 -11.42 -31.80
N GLN A 174 3.72 -11.78 -31.30
CA GLN A 174 3.11 -13.06 -31.61
C GLN A 174 2.40 -12.95 -32.97
N PHE A 175 2.96 -13.64 -33.97
CA PHE A 175 2.38 -14.01 -35.28
C PHE A 175 1.98 -12.87 -36.25
N GLY A 176 2.74 -12.69 -37.34
CA GLY A 176 2.16 -12.12 -38.57
C GLY A 176 3.10 -11.46 -39.58
N LEU A 177 4.26 -10.95 -39.19
CA LEU A 177 5.02 -10.00 -40.02
C LEU A 177 5.52 -10.54 -41.38
N GLY A 178 6.05 -11.76 -41.46
CA GLY A 178 6.53 -12.33 -42.73
C GLY A 178 5.40 -12.76 -43.68
N LEU A 179 4.31 -13.30 -43.12
CA LEU A 179 3.08 -13.60 -43.85
C LEU A 179 2.45 -12.32 -44.43
N ILE A 180 2.48 -11.22 -43.67
CA ILE A 180 2.02 -9.90 -44.10
C ILE A 180 2.87 -9.40 -45.27
N ALA A 181 4.19 -9.40 -45.14
CA ALA A 181 5.08 -8.92 -46.19
C ALA A 181 4.84 -9.65 -47.52
N ARG A 182 4.68 -10.98 -47.47
CA ARG A 182 4.44 -11.79 -48.67
C ARG A 182 3.03 -11.61 -49.25
N ALA A 183 2.00 -11.56 -48.41
CA ALA A 183 0.62 -11.29 -48.85
C ALA A 183 0.49 -9.91 -49.49
N ILE A 184 1.29 -8.92 -49.05
CA ILE A 184 1.34 -7.60 -49.69
C ILE A 184 2.04 -7.68 -51.05
N GLU A 185 3.20 -8.33 -51.14
CA GLU A 185 3.90 -8.54 -52.43
C GLU A 185 2.99 -9.17 -53.48
N GLU A 186 2.27 -10.22 -53.10
CA GLU A 186 1.33 -10.91 -53.99
C GLU A 186 0.09 -10.05 -54.26
N GLY A 187 -0.45 -9.38 -53.24
CA GLY A 187 -1.61 -8.50 -53.39
C GLY A 187 -1.35 -7.31 -54.30
N ILE A 188 -0.13 -6.75 -54.32
CA ILE A 188 0.28 -5.68 -55.25
C ILE A 188 0.09 -6.12 -56.72
N SER A 189 0.37 -7.38 -57.04
CA SER A 189 0.20 -7.90 -58.41
C SER A 189 -1.26 -8.00 -58.87
N VAL A 190 -2.20 -8.07 -57.91
CA VAL A 190 -3.63 -8.31 -58.17
C VAL A 190 -4.46 -7.02 -58.07
N ILE A 191 -3.99 -6.04 -57.31
CA ILE A 191 -4.65 -4.76 -57.09
C ILE A 191 -4.34 -3.79 -58.26
N LYS A 192 -5.39 -3.23 -58.88
CA LYS A 192 -5.25 -2.20 -59.94
C LYS A 192 -4.72 -0.87 -59.34
N PRO A 193 -4.18 0.07 -60.14
CA PRO A 193 -3.61 1.35 -59.67
C PRO A 193 -4.51 2.24 -58.78
N LEU A 194 -5.81 1.92 -58.67
CA LEU A 194 -6.79 2.64 -57.86
C LEU A 194 -7.42 1.78 -56.76
N GLY A 195 -6.94 0.56 -56.54
CA GLY A 195 -7.45 -0.33 -55.51
C GLY A 195 -6.84 -0.03 -54.13
N VAL A 196 -7.47 -0.57 -53.09
CA VAL A 196 -7.14 -0.24 -51.71
C VAL A 196 -6.84 -1.52 -50.94
N MET A 197 -5.69 -1.56 -50.27
CA MET A 197 -5.34 -2.62 -49.33
C MET A 197 -5.50 -2.10 -47.90
N ILE A 198 -6.20 -2.87 -47.07
CA ILE A 198 -6.49 -2.55 -45.68
C ILE A 198 -5.77 -3.56 -44.80
N PHE A 199 -4.98 -3.04 -43.85
CA PHE A 199 -4.25 -3.82 -42.86
C PHE A 199 -4.98 -3.76 -41.52
N ASN A 200 -5.52 -4.88 -41.08
CA ASN A 200 -6.20 -4.99 -39.81
C ASN A 200 -5.37 -5.85 -38.84
N MET A 201 -4.13 -5.43 -38.54
CA MET A 201 -3.21 -6.19 -37.67
C MET A 201 -2.24 -5.29 -36.89
N GLY A 202 -1.83 -5.74 -35.70
CA GLY A 202 -0.91 -5.07 -34.77
C GLY A 202 0.57 -5.07 -35.19
N GLY A 203 0.90 -5.03 -36.50
CA GLY A 203 2.28 -5.05 -37.00
C GLY A 203 2.51 -4.13 -38.20
N ARG A 204 3.76 -3.69 -38.45
CA ARG A 204 4.11 -2.73 -39.52
C ARG A 204 4.61 -3.44 -40.79
N PRO A 205 4.15 -3.05 -42.00
CA PRO A 205 4.73 -3.56 -43.24
C PRO A 205 6.18 -3.10 -43.42
N GLY A 206 7.02 -3.95 -44.01
CA GLY A 206 8.43 -3.64 -44.28
C GLY A 206 8.62 -2.43 -45.21
N GLN A 207 9.76 -1.74 -45.08
CA GLN A 207 10.05 -0.48 -45.77
C GLN A 207 10.03 -0.59 -47.31
N ALA A 208 10.62 -1.65 -47.87
CA ALA A 208 10.68 -1.86 -49.32
C ALA A 208 9.29 -2.06 -49.95
N VAL A 209 8.42 -2.79 -49.25
CA VAL A 209 7.06 -3.10 -49.69
C VAL A 209 6.16 -1.86 -49.60
N SER A 210 6.28 -1.12 -48.48
CA SER A 210 5.59 0.15 -48.29
C SER A 210 5.95 1.16 -49.39
N TRP A 211 7.23 1.21 -49.77
CA TRP A 211 7.73 2.07 -50.84
C TRP A 211 7.17 1.67 -52.22
N ALA A 212 7.12 0.38 -52.53
CA ALA A 212 6.56 -0.12 -53.79
C ALA A 212 5.05 0.21 -53.92
N TYR A 213 4.27 0.03 -52.85
CA TYR A 213 2.84 0.34 -52.83
C TYR A 213 2.57 1.85 -52.95
N ALA A 214 3.35 2.69 -52.26
CA ALA A 214 3.27 4.14 -52.40
C ALA A 214 3.57 4.60 -53.84
N LYS A 215 4.60 4.03 -54.49
CA LYS A 215 4.91 4.31 -55.90
C LYS A 215 3.79 3.90 -56.86
N ALA A 216 3.01 2.87 -56.53
CA ALA A 216 1.86 2.43 -57.31
C ALA A 216 0.60 3.32 -57.13
N GLY A 217 0.69 4.41 -56.36
CA GLY A 217 -0.43 5.34 -56.09
C GLY A 217 -1.26 4.98 -54.85
N GLY A 218 -0.85 3.97 -54.09
CA GLY A 218 -1.50 3.58 -52.84
C GLY A 218 -1.28 4.60 -51.73
N ARG A 219 -2.29 4.79 -50.88
CA ARG A 219 -2.17 5.60 -49.65
C ARG A 219 -1.88 4.69 -48.47
N ILE A 220 -0.88 5.04 -47.67
CA ILE A 220 -0.52 4.35 -46.43
C ILE A 220 -0.90 5.25 -45.27
N SER A 221 -1.58 4.71 -44.28
CA SER A 221 -1.86 5.37 -43.01
C SER A 221 -1.35 4.49 -41.89
N HIS A 222 -0.61 5.05 -40.94
CA HIS A 222 -0.12 4.34 -39.77
C HIS A 222 -0.67 5.01 -38.50
N ALA A 223 -1.14 4.20 -37.56
CA ALA A 223 -1.34 4.65 -36.19
C ALA A 223 -0.06 4.34 -35.41
N LEU A 224 0.55 5.35 -34.80
CA LEU A 224 1.72 5.18 -33.94
C LEU A 224 1.26 5.26 -32.48
N SER A 225 1.11 4.10 -31.83
CA SER A 225 1.02 4.05 -30.37
C SER A 225 2.44 3.93 -29.83
N VAL A 226 2.92 4.99 -29.17
CA VAL A 226 4.21 4.99 -28.46
C VAL A 226 3.90 4.77 -26.99
N TYR A 227 4.23 3.58 -26.49
CA TYR A 227 4.22 3.33 -25.05
C TYR A 227 5.61 3.70 -24.50
N SER A 228 5.65 4.66 -23.58
CA SER A 228 6.86 4.99 -22.83
C SER A 228 6.77 4.29 -21.47
N CYS A 229 7.54 3.22 -21.28
CA CYS A 229 7.78 2.69 -19.95
C CYS A 229 8.83 3.56 -19.27
N ARG A 230 8.42 4.36 -18.29
CA ARG A 230 9.33 5.12 -17.43
C ARG A 230 9.34 4.43 -16.09
N LEU A 231 10.52 3.99 -15.66
CA LEU A 231 10.70 3.54 -14.29
C LEU A 231 10.37 4.70 -13.35
N ARG A 232 9.45 4.49 -12.41
CA ARG A 232 9.14 5.47 -11.37
C ARG A 232 10.38 5.67 -10.50
N GLN A 233 10.76 6.94 -10.28
CA GLN A 233 11.87 7.32 -9.39
C GLN A 233 13.13 6.43 -9.55
N PRO A 234 13.77 6.41 -10.75
CA PRO A 234 14.76 5.40 -11.12
C PRO A 234 15.99 5.37 -10.20
N ASN A 235 16.37 6.52 -9.63
CA ASN A 235 17.51 6.61 -8.71
C ASN A 235 17.21 5.95 -7.36
N GLN A 236 16.00 6.13 -6.84
CA GLN A 236 15.53 5.54 -5.60
C GLN A 236 15.40 4.03 -5.76
N VAL A 237 14.75 3.58 -6.84
CA VAL A 237 14.64 2.15 -7.17
C VAL A 237 16.01 1.52 -7.31
N LYS A 238 16.96 2.18 -7.97
CA LYS A 238 18.34 1.70 -8.07
C LYS A 238 18.99 1.45 -6.70
N LYS A 239 18.86 2.38 -5.74
CA LYS A 239 19.40 2.22 -4.37
C LYS A 239 18.82 1.00 -3.65
N ILE A 240 17.51 0.80 -3.77
CA ILE A 240 16.81 -0.35 -3.18
C ILE A 240 17.39 -1.67 -3.75
N PHE A 241 17.49 -1.79 -5.07
CA PHE A 241 18.00 -3.01 -5.69
C PHE A 241 19.51 -3.22 -5.49
N GLU A 242 20.30 -2.14 -5.37
CA GLU A 242 21.73 -2.25 -4.98
C GLU A 242 21.88 -2.84 -3.58
N PHE A 243 21.04 -2.44 -2.62
CA PHE A 243 20.98 -3.07 -1.30
C PHE A 243 20.63 -4.56 -1.39
N LEU A 244 19.56 -4.90 -2.12
CA LEU A 244 19.10 -6.29 -2.22
C LEU A 244 20.12 -7.22 -2.89
N ARG A 245 20.87 -6.72 -3.87
CA ARG A 245 21.94 -7.49 -4.53
C ARG A 245 23.09 -7.87 -3.60
N ASN A 246 23.27 -7.15 -2.48
CA ASN A 246 24.34 -7.38 -1.51
C ASN A 246 23.95 -8.39 -0.41
N GLY A 247 23.39 -9.54 -0.81
CA GLY A 247 23.12 -10.67 0.10
C GLY A 247 21.65 -11.02 0.34
N PHE A 248 20.71 -10.45 -0.44
CA PHE A 248 19.26 -10.67 -0.34
C PHE A 248 18.63 -11.01 -1.71
N THR A 249 19.34 -11.78 -2.54
CA THR A 249 18.93 -12.06 -3.93
C THR A 249 17.57 -12.74 -4.03
N ASP A 250 17.23 -13.60 -3.07
CA ASP A 250 15.94 -14.32 -3.06
C ASP A 250 14.76 -13.36 -2.90
N ILE A 251 14.96 -12.26 -2.19
CA ILE A 251 13.95 -11.22 -1.94
C ILE A 251 13.80 -10.25 -3.11
N SER A 252 14.86 -10.06 -3.91
CA SER A 252 14.78 -9.21 -5.10
C SER A 252 13.72 -9.68 -6.10
N SER A 253 13.36 -10.97 -6.07
CA SER A 253 12.29 -11.56 -6.89
C SER A 253 10.88 -11.37 -6.33
N SER A 254 10.74 -11.02 -5.03
CA SER A 254 9.45 -10.88 -4.34
C SER A 254 9.09 -9.44 -3.98
N LEU A 255 10.03 -8.49 -4.10
CA LEU A 255 9.75 -7.07 -3.89
C LEU A 255 8.93 -6.50 -5.06
N ASP A 256 7.65 -6.29 -4.78
CA ASP A 256 6.71 -5.65 -5.68
C ASP A 256 6.62 -4.14 -5.39
N LEU A 257 7.09 -3.33 -6.34
CA LEU A 257 6.99 -1.86 -6.34
C LEU A 257 5.93 -1.35 -7.32
N SER A 258 4.99 -2.22 -7.72
CA SER A 258 3.79 -1.77 -8.42
C SER A 258 2.77 -1.24 -7.40
N PHE A 259 2.14 -0.13 -7.74
CA PHE A 259 1.17 0.55 -6.89
C PHE A 259 0.00 1.00 -7.76
N GLU A 260 -1.22 0.73 -7.30
CA GLU A 260 -2.44 1.24 -7.95
C GLU A 260 -2.61 2.75 -7.73
N ASP A 261 -2.19 3.25 -6.57
CA ASP A 261 -2.22 4.66 -6.20
C ASP A 261 -0.82 5.29 -6.35
N GLU A 262 -0.74 6.36 -7.14
CA GLU A 262 0.50 7.12 -7.36
C GLU A 262 1.04 7.75 -6.08
N SER A 263 0.17 8.25 -5.21
CA SER A 263 0.55 8.94 -3.97
C SER A 263 1.27 8.00 -2.99
N VAL A 264 0.79 6.76 -2.88
CA VAL A 264 1.42 5.71 -2.07
C VAL A 264 2.80 5.36 -2.61
N ALA A 265 2.96 5.29 -3.94
CA ALA A 265 4.24 5.02 -4.56
C ALA A 265 5.24 6.15 -4.32
N ASP A 266 4.78 7.40 -4.42
CA ASP A 266 5.60 8.59 -4.28
C ASP A 266 6.13 8.77 -2.86
N GLU A 267 5.43 8.27 -1.84
CA GLU A 267 5.93 8.25 -0.45
C GLU A 267 6.75 7.00 -0.12
N LYS A 268 6.32 5.81 -0.59
CA LYS A 268 6.94 4.54 -0.19
C LYS A 268 8.29 4.31 -0.83
N ILE A 269 8.46 4.65 -2.12
CA ILE A 269 9.71 4.39 -2.85
C ILE A 269 10.89 5.21 -2.27
N PRO A 270 10.77 6.53 -2.04
CA PRO A 270 11.85 7.31 -1.43
C PRO A 270 12.21 6.82 -0.04
N PHE A 271 11.20 6.48 0.76
CA PHE A 271 11.45 5.93 2.08
C PHE A 271 12.21 4.59 1.99
N LEU A 272 11.77 3.65 1.15
CA LEU A 272 12.45 2.35 1.02
C LEU A 272 13.92 2.53 0.60
N ALA A 273 14.20 3.50 -0.28
CA ALA A 273 15.55 3.86 -0.64
C ALA A 273 16.33 4.48 0.54
N HIS A 274 15.68 5.30 1.36
CA HIS A 274 16.28 5.86 2.58
C HIS A 274 16.62 4.76 3.60
N LEU A 275 15.68 3.84 3.86
CA LEU A 275 15.87 2.71 4.76
C LEU A 275 16.96 1.77 4.25
N ALA A 276 16.98 1.47 2.95
CA ALA A 276 18.02 0.65 2.34
C ALA A 276 19.42 1.23 2.61
N ASN A 277 19.59 2.55 2.45
CA ASN A 277 20.84 3.23 2.77
C ASN A 277 21.18 3.14 4.27
N ILE A 278 20.22 3.40 5.16
CA ILE A 278 20.44 3.28 6.61
C ILE A 278 20.90 1.86 6.95
N LEU A 279 20.20 0.84 6.47
CA LEU A 279 20.50 -0.57 6.76
C LEU A 279 21.83 -1.07 6.17
N GLN A 280 22.37 -0.41 5.14
CA GLN A 280 23.73 -0.65 4.65
C GLN A 280 24.78 -0.18 5.66
N ASP A 281 24.56 1.02 6.21
CA ASP A 281 25.57 1.72 7.00
C ASP A 281 25.53 1.35 8.48
N ILE A 282 24.35 0.98 9.00
CA ILE A 282 24.20 0.65 10.43
C ILE A 282 24.50 -0.83 10.73
N SER A 283 25.29 -1.02 11.78
CA SER A 283 25.50 -2.33 12.42
C SER A 283 24.31 -2.69 13.32
N PHE A 284 23.76 -1.73 14.06
CA PHE A 284 22.60 -1.88 14.95
C PHE A 284 21.80 -0.57 14.98
N PHE A 285 20.55 -0.59 15.47
CA PHE A 285 19.78 0.64 15.66
C PHE A 285 20.27 1.38 16.90
N SER A 286 20.67 2.65 16.73
CA SER A 286 21.06 3.50 17.86
C SER A 286 19.89 3.68 18.83
N TYR A 287 20.20 3.72 20.12
CA TYR A 287 19.25 4.16 21.12
C TYR A 287 19.02 5.66 20.98
N GLU A 288 17.75 6.04 21.01
CA GLU A 288 17.35 7.44 20.93
C GLU A 288 16.89 7.93 22.29
N PRO A 289 17.04 9.23 22.59
CA PRO A 289 16.52 9.81 23.81
C PRO A 289 15.03 9.48 23.98
N PRO A 290 14.52 9.30 25.21
CA PRO A 290 13.10 9.05 25.45
C PRO A 290 12.18 10.09 24.81
N ALA A 291 12.66 11.33 24.68
CA ALA A 291 11.95 12.42 23.98
C ALA A 291 11.77 12.19 22.46
N GLY A 292 12.41 11.19 21.88
CA GLY A 292 12.58 10.99 20.44
C GLY A 292 13.92 11.52 19.93
N SER A 293 14.31 11.04 18.74
CA SER A 293 15.60 11.38 18.14
C SER A 293 15.73 12.87 17.93
N ARG A 294 16.92 13.41 18.25
CA ARG A 294 17.18 14.84 18.09
C ARG A 294 17.04 15.27 16.63
N ARG A 295 17.43 14.38 15.69
CA ARG A 295 17.24 14.60 14.25
C ARG A 295 15.76 14.73 13.88
N PHE A 296 14.91 13.80 14.31
CA PHE A 296 13.47 13.84 13.99
C PHE A 296 12.79 15.06 14.62
N ARG A 297 13.07 15.37 15.89
CA ARG A 297 12.57 16.59 16.56
C ARG A 297 13.03 17.87 15.87
N SER A 298 14.26 17.87 15.34
CA SER A 298 14.79 19.00 14.56
C SER A 298 14.07 19.17 13.22
N LEU A 299 13.67 18.07 12.57
CA LEU A 299 12.85 18.10 11.36
C LEU A 299 11.43 18.61 11.66
N ILE A 300 10.78 18.15 12.74
CA ILE A 300 9.47 18.66 13.18
C ILE A 300 9.55 20.17 13.45
N SER A 301 10.50 20.60 14.27
CA SER A 301 10.66 22.04 14.58
C SER A 301 11.04 22.85 13.33
N GLY A 302 11.84 22.29 12.42
CA GLY A 302 12.15 22.87 11.12
C GLY A 302 10.91 23.08 10.27
N PHE A 303 10.03 22.08 10.19
CA PHE A 303 8.76 22.17 9.47
C PHE A 303 7.86 23.26 10.07
N MET A 304 7.71 23.28 11.41
CA MET A 304 6.93 24.31 12.11
C MET A 304 7.47 25.72 11.87
N ARG A 305 8.79 25.91 11.83
CA ARG A 305 9.41 27.20 11.51
C ARG A 305 9.20 27.61 10.05
N THR A 306 9.39 26.68 9.12
CA THR A 306 9.36 26.97 7.68
C THR A 306 7.94 27.21 7.17
N TYR A 307 6.99 26.34 7.54
CA TYR A 307 5.64 26.33 6.97
C TYR A 307 4.60 27.03 7.83
N HIS A 308 4.80 27.08 9.15
CA HIS A 308 3.85 27.70 10.08
C HIS A 308 4.40 28.93 10.81
N HIS A 309 5.66 29.31 10.55
CA HIS A 309 6.36 30.43 11.20
C HIS A 309 6.38 30.37 12.73
N ILE A 310 6.34 29.17 13.30
CA ILE A 310 6.40 28.96 14.75
C ILE A 310 7.86 28.74 15.15
N PRO A 311 8.46 29.61 15.99
CA PRO A 311 9.89 29.55 16.36
C PRO A 311 10.19 28.46 17.41
N LEU A 312 9.82 27.22 17.15
CA LEU A 312 10.13 26.07 18.01
C LEU A 312 11.56 25.58 17.80
N THR A 313 12.13 24.90 18.79
CA THR A 313 13.35 24.07 18.68
C THR A 313 13.01 22.60 18.98
N ALA A 314 14.01 21.72 18.88
CA ALA A 314 13.85 20.32 19.28
C ALA A 314 13.52 20.15 20.78
N ASP A 315 13.86 21.15 21.61
CA ASP A 315 13.60 21.15 23.06
C ASP A 315 12.16 21.54 23.42
N ASN A 316 11.33 21.83 22.41
CA ASN A 316 9.89 22.05 22.60
C ASN A 316 9.05 20.83 22.22
N VAL A 317 9.67 19.76 21.70
CA VAL A 317 8.96 18.65 21.04
C VAL A 317 9.31 17.34 21.76
N VAL A 318 8.30 16.63 22.23
CA VAL A 318 8.42 15.27 22.79
C VAL A 318 7.65 14.31 21.91
N VAL A 319 8.30 13.23 21.46
CA VAL A 319 7.74 12.25 20.53
C VAL A 319 7.15 11.06 21.30
N PHE A 320 5.95 10.64 20.91
CA PHE A 320 5.22 9.52 21.48
C PHE A 320 4.85 8.49 20.40
N PRO A 321 4.68 7.21 20.77
CA PRO A 321 4.24 6.17 19.85
C PRO A 321 2.86 6.43 19.21
N SER A 322 1.96 7.12 19.89
CA SER A 322 0.64 7.49 19.38
C SER A 322 0.06 8.67 20.17
N ARG A 323 -0.99 9.31 19.65
CA ARG A 323 -1.69 10.39 20.38
C ARG A 323 -2.33 9.85 21.65
N THR A 324 -2.86 8.63 21.61
CA THR A 324 -3.42 7.94 22.77
C THR A 324 -2.38 7.76 23.86
N VAL A 325 -1.19 7.25 23.50
CA VAL A 325 -0.10 7.06 24.48
C VAL A 325 0.36 8.39 25.06
N ALA A 326 0.37 9.46 24.26
CA ALA A 326 0.69 10.80 24.75
C ALA A 326 -0.32 11.29 25.79
N ILE A 327 -1.62 11.14 25.53
CA ILE A 327 -2.71 11.55 26.43
C ILE A 327 -2.70 10.71 27.71
N GLU A 328 -2.58 9.39 27.59
CA GLU A 328 -2.53 8.50 28.76
C GLU A 328 -1.30 8.80 29.63
N SER A 329 -0.14 9.00 29.02
CA SER A 329 1.09 9.36 29.72
C SER A 329 0.94 10.70 30.44
N ALA A 330 0.31 11.69 29.81
CA ALA A 330 0.02 12.98 30.42
C ALA A 330 -0.91 12.86 31.64
N LEU A 331 -1.97 12.06 31.55
CA LEU A 331 -2.89 11.84 32.68
C LEU A 331 -2.20 11.11 33.84
N ARG A 332 -1.35 10.11 33.56
CA ARG A 332 -0.54 9.43 34.59
C ARG A 332 0.52 10.34 35.21
N LEU A 333 1.15 11.20 34.43
CA LEU A 333 2.12 12.17 34.92
C LEU A 333 1.46 13.14 35.92
N LEU A 334 0.27 13.59 35.59
CA LEU A 334 -0.43 14.61 36.36
C LEU A 334 -1.28 14.04 37.50
N SER A 335 -1.67 12.77 37.41
CA SER A 335 -2.54 12.05 38.34
C SER A 335 -3.73 12.90 38.83
N PRO A 336 -4.54 13.47 37.92
CA PRO A 336 -5.57 14.40 38.33
C PRO A 336 -6.69 13.69 39.08
N ARG A 337 -7.24 14.36 40.10
CA ARG A 337 -8.46 13.87 40.77
C ARG A 337 -9.67 13.89 39.86
N LEU A 338 -9.72 14.87 38.97
CA LEU A 338 -10.74 15.03 37.97
C LEU A 338 -10.13 15.57 36.68
N ALA A 339 -10.30 14.82 35.60
CA ALA A 339 -10.02 15.26 34.24
C ALA A 339 -11.30 15.28 33.41
N ILE A 340 -11.34 16.20 32.45
CA ILE A 340 -12.31 16.16 31.35
C ILE A 340 -11.57 15.74 30.10
N ASP A 341 -12.13 14.79 29.35
CA ASP A 341 -11.58 14.34 28.08
C ASP A 341 -12.66 14.33 26.99
N ASP A 342 -12.26 14.63 25.77
CA ASP A 342 -13.10 14.55 24.58
C ASP A 342 -13.54 13.10 24.35
N GLU A 343 -14.84 12.90 24.10
CA GLU A 343 -15.45 11.58 23.84
C GLU A 343 -14.72 10.78 22.73
N GLN A 344 -14.12 11.45 21.75
CA GLN A 344 -13.39 10.77 20.67
C GLN A 344 -11.99 10.32 21.08
N LEU A 345 -11.39 10.94 22.09
CA LEU A 345 -10.04 10.63 22.58
C LEU A 345 -10.07 9.64 23.75
N SER A 346 -11.07 9.78 24.62
CA SER A 346 -11.30 8.97 25.83
C SER A 346 -11.56 7.48 25.57
N ARG A 347 -12.03 7.10 24.37
CA ARG A 347 -12.31 5.70 23.97
C ARG A 347 -11.13 4.75 24.14
N TYR A 348 -9.92 5.28 24.18
CA TYR A 348 -8.69 4.50 24.28
C TYR A 348 -8.06 4.55 25.68
N LEU A 349 -8.68 5.26 26.62
CA LEU A 349 -8.22 5.29 28.00
C LEU A 349 -8.64 4.02 28.77
N PRO A 350 -7.92 3.67 29.86
CA PRO A 350 -8.33 2.59 30.74
C PRO A 350 -9.78 2.75 31.20
N SER A 351 -10.61 1.73 30.98
CA SER A 351 -12.05 1.77 31.31
C SER A 351 -12.34 2.07 32.78
N GLN A 352 -11.40 1.75 33.67
CA GLN A 352 -11.46 2.06 35.11
C GLN A 352 -11.37 3.56 35.44
N TRP A 353 -10.80 4.38 34.55
CA TRP A 353 -10.74 5.84 34.73
C TRP A 353 -12.02 6.52 34.28
N LEU A 354 -12.74 5.92 33.34
CA LEU A 354 -13.98 6.47 32.80
C LEU A 354 -15.07 6.37 33.86
N THR A 355 -15.53 7.53 34.34
CA THR A 355 -16.52 7.59 35.41
C THR A 355 -17.91 7.22 34.89
N THR A 356 -18.34 5.98 35.14
CA THR A 356 -19.75 5.60 35.10
C THR A 356 -20.47 6.10 36.36
N LEU A 357 -20.67 7.42 36.51
CA LEU A 357 -21.61 8.02 37.47
C LEU A 357 -21.70 7.33 38.86
N ASN A 358 -20.58 6.87 39.45
CA ASN A 358 -20.53 6.24 40.76
C ASN A 358 -19.87 7.17 41.78
N ILE A 359 -20.25 8.45 41.76
CA ILE A 359 -19.81 9.45 42.75
C ILE A 359 -20.32 9.09 44.16
N GLU A 360 -21.27 8.15 44.29
CA GLU A 360 -21.92 7.81 45.58
C GLU A 360 -21.26 6.68 46.40
N LYS A 361 -20.17 6.03 45.98
CA LYS A 361 -19.58 4.88 46.73
C LYS A 361 -18.28 5.15 47.48
N ALA A 362 -17.85 6.41 47.60
CA ALA A 362 -16.62 6.78 48.31
C ALA A 362 -16.78 6.98 49.84
N GLU A 363 -17.78 6.37 50.49
CA GLU A 363 -17.92 6.41 51.97
C GLU A 363 -17.39 5.15 52.69
N SER A 364 -16.97 4.09 52.00
CA SER A 364 -16.40 2.91 52.67
C SER A 364 -14.86 2.90 52.59
N GLY A 365 -14.22 3.35 53.67
CA GLY A 365 -12.77 3.41 53.84
C GLY A 365 -12.06 2.06 53.75
N LYS A 366 -11.64 1.69 52.53
CA LYS A 366 -10.57 0.73 52.29
C LYS A 366 -9.65 1.28 51.20
N ASN A 367 -8.39 1.52 51.57
CA ASN A 367 -7.23 1.91 50.76
C ASN A 367 -7.56 2.52 49.40
N SER A 368 -7.70 3.85 49.37
CA SER A 368 -7.84 4.60 48.12
C SER A 368 -6.52 4.52 47.33
N GLU A 369 -6.42 3.59 46.39
CA GLU A 369 -5.57 3.81 45.23
C GLU A 369 -6.04 5.12 44.57
N GLU A 370 -5.13 6.03 44.22
CA GLU A 370 -5.45 7.28 43.54
C GLU A 370 -6.01 6.96 42.14
N VAL A 371 -7.31 6.69 42.05
CA VAL A 371 -7.98 6.40 40.78
C VAL A 371 -8.25 7.73 40.08
N ILE A 372 -7.57 7.93 38.94
CA ILE A 372 -7.84 9.04 38.02
C ILE A 372 -9.30 8.97 37.58
N ALA A 373 -10.07 10.05 37.80
CA ALA A 373 -11.45 10.14 37.34
C ALA A 373 -11.54 11.00 36.07
N VAL A 374 -12.02 10.42 34.98
CA VAL A 374 -12.22 11.09 33.69
C VAL A 374 -13.70 11.19 33.39
N ILE A 375 -14.16 12.39 33.04
CA ILE A 375 -15.50 12.67 32.52
C ILE A 375 -15.39 12.92 31.02
N GLU A 376 -16.14 12.15 30.23
CA GLU A 376 -16.25 12.35 28.79
C GLU A 376 -17.06 13.62 28.48
N ALA A 377 -16.58 14.41 27.53
CA ALA A 377 -17.17 15.67 27.14
C ALA A 377 -17.23 15.84 25.61
N PRO A 378 -18.19 16.63 25.10
CA PRO A 378 -18.28 16.94 23.68
C PRO A 378 -17.11 17.81 23.22
N ARG A 379 -16.66 17.59 21.98
CA ARG A 379 -15.57 18.34 21.34
C ARG A 379 -15.86 19.84 21.10
N GLN A 380 -17.13 20.25 21.08
CA GLN A 380 -17.51 21.63 20.78
C GLN A 380 -17.04 22.58 21.89
N SER A 381 -16.30 23.63 21.52
CA SER A 381 -15.63 24.51 22.47
C SER A 381 -16.58 25.18 23.47
N ASP A 382 -17.74 25.68 23.03
CA ASP A 382 -18.73 26.34 23.91
C ASP A 382 -19.21 25.42 25.05
N LEU A 383 -19.51 24.16 24.73
CA LEU A 383 -19.97 23.16 25.69
C LEU A 383 -18.82 22.75 26.63
N MET A 384 -17.63 22.55 26.08
CA MET A 384 -16.43 22.26 26.85
C MET A 384 -16.14 23.37 27.86
N LEU A 385 -16.23 24.64 27.45
CA LEU A 385 -16.05 25.81 28.31
C LEU A 385 -17.07 25.86 29.45
N GLU A 386 -18.33 25.51 29.20
CA GLU A 386 -19.36 25.42 30.24
C GLU A 386 -19.03 24.33 31.27
N LEU A 387 -18.59 23.16 30.81
CA LEU A 387 -18.20 22.05 31.66
C LEU A 387 -16.97 22.39 32.51
N ILE A 388 -15.92 22.99 31.92
CA ILE A 388 -14.72 23.43 32.64
C ILE A 388 -15.10 24.38 33.78
N LYS A 389 -15.95 25.38 33.51
CA LYS A 389 -16.38 26.36 34.52
C LYS A 389 -17.18 25.74 35.67
N LYS A 390 -18.00 24.73 35.38
CA LYS A 390 -18.84 24.06 36.39
C LYS A 390 -18.09 23.02 37.20
N LEU A 391 -17.29 22.19 36.53
CA LEU A 391 -16.63 21.02 37.12
C LEU A 391 -15.24 21.34 37.70
N LYS A 392 -14.60 22.41 37.22
CA LYS A 392 -13.28 22.87 37.65
C LYS A 392 -12.24 21.73 37.66
N PRO A 393 -12.04 21.03 36.54
CA PRO A 393 -11.10 19.90 36.48
C PRO A 393 -9.65 20.36 36.67
N GLU A 394 -8.78 19.44 37.06
CA GLU A 394 -7.34 19.70 37.14
C GLU A 394 -6.67 19.59 35.76
N VAL A 395 -7.23 18.75 34.87
CA VAL A 395 -6.74 18.53 33.51
C VAL A 395 -7.92 18.52 32.53
N VAL A 396 -7.72 19.17 31.39
CA VAL A 396 -8.64 19.16 30.24
C VAL A 396 -7.88 18.62 29.04
N VAL A 397 -8.39 17.56 28.44
CA VAL A 397 -7.94 17.02 27.16
C VAL A 397 -9.07 17.25 26.16
N THR A 398 -8.80 17.95 25.05
CA THR A 398 -9.85 18.21 24.07
C THR A 398 -9.30 18.31 22.66
N GLY A 399 -10.07 17.86 21.67
CA GLY A 399 -9.88 18.26 20.29
C GLY A 399 -10.46 19.65 20.03
N ILE A 400 -10.39 20.10 18.77
CA ILE A 400 -11.11 21.28 18.27
C ILE A 400 -12.01 20.86 17.10
N ALA A 401 -13.23 21.39 17.02
CA ALA A 401 -14.13 21.06 15.92
C ALA A 401 -13.62 21.64 14.58
N GLN A 402 -13.96 21.01 13.45
CA GLN A 402 -13.46 21.38 12.11
C GLN A 402 -13.70 22.86 11.74
N PHE A 403 -14.83 23.43 12.13
CA PHE A 403 -15.15 24.84 11.83
C PHE A 403 -14.46 25.81 12.79
N GLU A 404 -14.16 25.37 14.02
CA GLU A 404 -13.46 26.16 15.04
C GLU A 404 -11.95 26.19 14.78
N SER A 405 -11.41 25.16 14.12
CA SER A 405 -9.97 25.01 13.87
C SER A 405 -9.40 26.04 12.89
N VAL A 406 -10.23 26.81 12.17
CA VAL A 406 -9.79 27.79 11.16
C VAL A 406 -9.25 29.08 11.80
N THR A 407 -9.78 29.46 12.97
CA THR A 407 -9.44 30.71 13.69
C THR A 407 -8.93 30.41 15.10
N SER A 408 -8.21 31.33 15.72
CA SER A 408 -7.64 31.13 17.06
C SER A 408 -8.65 31.35 18.20
N SER A 409 -9.84 31.90 17.93
CA SER A 409 -10.78 32.36 18.97
C SER A 409 -11.20 31.26 19.95
N ALA A 410 -11.62 30.08 19.46
CA ALA A 410 -12.01 28.97 20.34
C ALA A 410 -10.83 28.50 21.22
N PHE A 411 -9.62 28.46 20.64
CA PHE A 411 -8.42 28.09 21.37
C PHE A 411 -8.05 29.14 22.44
N GLU A 412 -8.12 30.42 22.12
CA GLU A 412 -7.88 31.51 23.08
C GLU A 412 -8.86 31.46 24.25
N HIS A 413 -10.15 31.22 24.00
CA HIS A 413 -11.15 31.07 25.06
C HIS A 413 -10.89 29.85 25.97
N LEU A 414 -10.44 28.73 25.40
CA LEU A 414 -10.02 27.55 26.16
C LEU A 414 -8.79 27.85 27.01
N LEU A 415 -7.79 28.54 26.46
CA LEU A 415 -6.59 28.95 27.19
C LEU A 415 -6.93 29.86 28.37
N ASP A 416 -7.76 30.88 28.16
CA ASP A 416 -8.15 31.83 29.19
C ASP A 416 -8.95 31.15 30.30
N THR A 417 -9.96 30.36 29.93
CA THR A 417 -10.82 29.69 30.92
C THR A 417 -10.04 28.66 31.74
N THR A 418 -9.19 27.85 31.10
CA THR A 418 -8.34 26.89 31.83
C THR A 418 -7.34 27.58 32.75
N LYS A 419 -6.77 28.71 32.33
CA LYS A 419 -5.91 29.54 33.17
C LYS A 419 -6.65 30.10 34.38
N GLU A 420 -7.86 30.62 34.21
CA GLU A 420 -8.69 31.17 35.28
C GLU A 420 -9.04 30.11 36.35
N ILE A 421 -9.32 28.88 35.92
CA ILE A 421 -9.62 27.75 36.80
C ILE A 421 -8.36 27.14 37.44
N GLY A 422 -7.20 27.28 36.79
CA GLY A 422 -5.96 26.61 37.17
C GLY A 422 -5.83 25.19 36.60
N SER A 423 -6.61 24.87 35.58
CA SER A 423 -6.55 23.59 34.85
C SER A 423 -5.36 23.57 33.88
N ARG A 424 -4.77 22.40 33.67
CA ARG A 424 -3.87 22.16 32.53
C ARG A 424 -4.68 21.79 31.29
N LEU A 425 -4.27 22.29 30.12
CA LEU A 425 -4.91 22.04 28.83
C LEU A 425 -3.99 21.20 27.93
N PHE A 426 -4.49 20.08 27.45
CA PHE A 426 -3.92 19.33 26.32
C PHE A 426 -4.87 19.46 25.14
N LEU A 427 -4.48 20.23 24.13
CA LEU A 427 -5.27 20.42 22.92
C LEU A 427 -4.77 19.47 21.82
N ASP A 428 -5.61 18.53 21.40
CA ASP A 428 -5.34 17.67 20.24
C ASP A 428 -5.72 18.39 18.95
N ILE A 429 -4.73 18.60 18.08
CA ILE A 429 -4.95 19.14 16.73
C ILE A 429 -4.71 18.08 15.65
N SER A 430 -4.62 16.81 16.02
CA SER A 430 -4.20 15.71 15.14
C SER A 430 -5.03 15.62 13.87
N ASP A 431 -6.35 15.79 13.98
CA ASP A 431 -7.27 15.73 12.84
C ASP A 431 -7.03 16.90 11.84
N HIS A 432 -6.54 18.03 12.37
CA HIS A 432 -6.29 19.28 11.63
C HIS A 432 -4.82 19.48 11.28
N PHE A 433 -3.95 18.54 11.62
CA PHE A 433 -2.53 18.58 11.30
C PHE A 433 -2.30 17.96 9.91
N GLU A 434 -1.50 18.60 9.08
CA GLU A 434 -1.31 18.22 7.68
C GLU A 434 0.16 18.38 7.27
N LEU A 435 0.77 17.29 6.79
CA LEU A 435 2.11 17.31 6.22
C LEU A 435 2.03 17.69 4.75
N SER A 436 2.00 18.98 4.48
CA SER A 436 1.88 19.53 3.13
C SER A 436 2.82 20.72 2.94
N SER A 437 3.25 20.94 1.69
CA SER A 437 3.98 22.14 1.31
C SER A 437 3.07 23.39 1.20
N LEU A 438 1.74 23.18 1.22
CA LEU A 438 0.71 24.22 1.25
C LEU A 438 -0.33 23.84 2.31
N PRO A 439 0.04 23.83 3.60
CA PRO A 439 -0.84 23.35 4.66
C PRO A 439 -2.07 24.26 4.79
N SER A 440 -3.20 23.64 5.11
CA SER A 440 -4.46 24.35 5.38
C SER A 440 -4.35 25.30 6.59
N SER A 441 -5.22 26.32 6.61
CA SER A 441 -5.25 27.30 7.70
C SER A 441 -5.67 26.66 9.02
N ASN A 442 -4.78 26.70 10.01
CA ASN A 442 -5.07 26.25 11.38
C ASN A 442 -4.89 27.41 12.38
N GLY A 443 -5.95 27.72 13.11
CA GLY A 443 -6.03 28.80 14.09
C GLY A 443 -5.10 28.64 15.28
N VAL A 444 -4.88 27.40 15.75
CA VAL A 444 -3.95 27.08 16.83
C VAL A 444 -2.51 27.35 16.37
N LEU A 445 -2.14 26.88 15.18
CA LEU A 445 -0.81 27.12 14.61
C LEU A 445 -0.57 28.61 14.32
N LYS A 446 -1.60 29.34 13.87
CA LYS A 446 -1.55 30.80 13.70
C LYS A 446 -1.34 31.53 15.03
N TYR A 447 -2.01 31.10 16.10
CA TYR A 447 -1.78 31.64 17.45
C TYR A 447 -0.32 31.43 17.86
N LEU A 448 0.21 30.21 17.70
CA LEU A 448 1.59 29.88 18.07
C LEU A 448 2.66 30.65 17.26
N ALA A 449 2.35 31.07 16.04
CA ALA A 449 3.23 31.91 15.24
C ALA A 449 3.40 33.31 15.85
N GLY A 450 2.34 33.88 16.44
CA GLY A 450 2.32 35.22 17.02
C GLY A 450 2.54 35.29 18.53
N THR A 451 2.24 34.21 19.26
CA THR A 451 2.18 34.20 20.72
C THR A 451 2.83 32.92 21.29
N PRO A 452 3.68 33.01 22.33
CA PRO A 452 4.19 31.83 23.02
C PRO A 452 3.06 30.99 23.63
N LEU A 453 3.20 29.66 23.59
CA LEU A 453 2.27 28.77 24.27
C LEU A 453 2.35 28.98 25.80
N PRO A 454 1.23 29.23 26.51
CA PRO A 454 1.24 29.40 27.96
C PRO A 454 1.70 28.14 28.72
N PRO A 455 2.31 28.27 29.93
CA PRO A 455 2.86 27.12 30.67
C PRO A 455 1.87 26.04 31.10
N HIS A 456 0.57 26.35 31.15
CA HIS A 456 -0.48 25.40 31.50
C HIS A 456 -1.03 24.63 30.28
N ALA A 457 -0.55 24.95 29.07
CA ALA A 457 -1.10 24.41 27.83
C ALA A 457 -0.05 23.63 27.02
N MET A 458 -0.50 22.54 26.42
CA MET A 458 0.29 21.64 25.58
C MET A 458 -0.51 21.31 24.32
N ILE A 459 0.18 21.15 23.19
CA ILE A 459 -0.46 20.80 21.90
C ILE A 459 -0.07 19.38 21.51
N VAL A 460 -1.05 18.52 21.26
CA VAL A 460 -0.87 17.14 20.80
C VAL A 460 -1.07 17.10 19.28
N CYS A 461 -0.08 16.55 18.57
CA CYS A 461 -0.06 16.43 17.11
C CYS A 461 0.20 14.96 16.72
N GLY A 462 -0.85 14.22 16.39
CA GLY A 462 -0.78 12.89 15.81
C GLY A 462 -0.62 12.93 14.30
N LEU A 463 0.26 12.07 13.76
CA LEU A 463 0.47 11.89 12.32
C LEU A 463 -0.49 10.82 11.79
N LEU A 464 -1.78 11.17 11.71
CA LEU A 464 -2.86 10.19 11.49
C LEU A 464 -3.17 9.90 10.01
N LYS A 465 -2.74 10.75 9.09
CA LYS A 465 -3.14 10.72 7.67
C LYS A 465 -2.23 9.81 6.83
N ASN A 466 -1.69 8.75 7.43
CA ASN A 466 -0.77 7.83 6.77
C ASN A 466 -1.53 6.77 5.97
N GLN A 467 -1.48 6.86 4.64
CA GLN A 467 -2.11 5.90 3.73
C GLN A 467 -1.19 4.74 3.35
N VAL A 468 0.13 4.88 3.57
CA VAL A 468 1.13 3.87 3.22
C VAL A 468 1.21 2.79 4.30
N TYR A 469 1.15 3.19 5.57
CA TYR A 469 1.26 2.34 6.75
C TYR A 469 0.22 2.75 7.80
N THR A 470 -1.04 2.38 7.55
CA THR A 470 -2.19 2.79 8.38
C THR A 470 -2.09 2.37 9.85
N ASP A 471 -1.35 1.29 10.14
CA ASP A 471 -1.14 0.77 11.50
C ASP A 471 0.05 1.44 12.22
N LEU A 472 0.77 2.34 11.54
CA LEU A 472 1.92 3.07 12.06
C LEU A 472 1.49 4.48 12.45
N GLU A 473 1.37 4.67 13.76
CA GLU A 473 1.14 5.97 14.37
C GLU A 473 2.44 6.51 14.96
N VAL A 474 2.59 7.83 14.94
CA VAL A 474 3.53 8.60 15.76
C VAL A 474 2.80 9.89 16.12
N ALA A 475 2.95 10.34 17.36
CA ALA A 475 2.51 11.66 17.77
C ALA A 475 3.67 12.44 18.36
N PHE A 476 3.50 13.75 18.46
CA PHE A 476 4.40 14.58 19.24
C PHE A 476 3.61 15.63 20.01
N VAL A 477 4.13 16.00 21.17
CA VAL A 477 3.58 17.03 22.04
C VAL A 477 4.49 18.25 22.00
N ILE A 478 3.89 19.42 21.80
CA ILE A 478 4.58 20.71 21.88
C ILE A 478 4.34 21.30 23.27
N SER A 479 5.44 21.63 23.96
CA SER A 479 5.45 22.40 25.19
C SER A 479 6.55 23.45 25.12
N GLU A 480 6.21 24.71 25.41
CA GLU A 480 7.21 25.78 25.58
C GLU A 480 7.66 25.94 27.03
N GLU A 481 7.06 25.20 27.97
CA GLU A 481 7.48 25.16 29.37
C GLU A 481 8.51 24.05 29.61
N GLU A 482 9.71 24.43 30.06
CA GLU A 482 10.87 23.54 30.21
C GLU A 482 10.61 22.43 31.25
N ALA A 483 9.97 22.77 32.36
CA ALA A 483 9.65 21.80 33.41
C ALA A 483 8.68 20.72 32.90
N MET A 484 7.69 21.12 32.10
CA MET A 484 6.72 20.19 31.51
C MET A 484 7.37 19.34 30.43
N PHE A 485 8.20 19.93 29.56
CA PHE A 485 8.98 19.19 28.57
C PHE A 485 9.81 18.08 29.23
N LYS A 486 10.60 18.43 30.27
CA LYS A 486 11.42 17.46 31.02
C LYS A 486 10.57 16.37 31.66
N ALA A 487 9.44 16.73 32.27
CA ALA A 487 8.54 15.77 32.88
C ALA A 487 7.92 14.79 31.87
N LEU A 488 7.53 15.27 30.69
CA LEU A 488 7.02 14.42 29.61
C LEU A 488 8.10 13.47 29.09
N CYS A 489 9.33 13.95 28.87
CA CYS A 489 10.46 13.10 28.45
C CYS A 489 10.71 11.94 29.43
N LYS A 490 10.79 12.26 30.72
CA LYS A 490 10.95 11.29 31.81
C LYS A 490 9.77 10.31 31.90
N THR A 491 8.57 10.78 31.60
CA THR A 491 7.38 9.91 31.57
C THR A 491 7.44 8.91 30.41
N VAL A 492 7.93 9.33 29.23
CA VAL A 492 8.14 8.40 28.11
C VAL A 492 9.16 7.32 28.48
N GLU A 493 10.26 7.70 29.14
CA GLU A 493 11.28 6.76 29.64
C GLU A 493 10.64 5.68 30.53
N LEU A 494 9.85 6.11 31.53
CA LEU A 494 9.24 5.21 32.51
C LEU A 494 8.14 4.31 31.95
N LEU A 495 7.28 4.87 31.09
CA LEU A 495 6.07 4.17 30.65
C LEU A 495 6.25 3.42 29.32
N GLN A 496 7.14 3.91 28.46
CA GLN A 496 7.27 3.43 27.08
C GLN A 496 8.70 3.02 26.72
N GLY A 497 9.71 3.44 27.50
CA GLY A 497 11.12 3.34 27.14
C GLY A 497 11.48 4.37 26.06
N SER A 498 11.06 4.13 24.82
CA SER A 498 11.29 5.05 23.69
C SER A 498 10.25 4.88 22.57
N THR A 499 10.14 5.89 21.69
CA THR A 499 9.36 5.75 20.45
C THR A 499 10.18 5.04 19.37
N ALA A 500 9.59 4.05 18.69
CA ALA A 500 10.28 3.25 17.69
C ALA A 500 11.01 4.09 16.62
N ILE A 501 12.33 3.88 16.50
CA ILE A 501 13.18 4.68 15.62
C ILE A 501 12.81 4.55 14.14
N ILE A 502 12.32 3.39 13.70
CA ILE A 502 11.92 3.21 12.30
C ILE A 502 10.69 4.05 11.93
N SER A 503 9.75 4.24 12.87
CA SER A 503 8.61 5.13 12.70
C SER A 503 9.07 6.58 12.59
N GLN A 504 10.09 6.96 13.36
CA GLN A 504 10.72 8.27 13.27
C GLN A 504 11.50 8.46 11.96
N TYR A 505 12.14 7.42 11.42
CA TYR A 505 12.77 7.47 10.09
C TYR A 505 11.74 7.67 8.98
N TYR A 506 10.59 7.02 9.07
CA TYR A 506 9.53 7.16 8.07
C TYR A 506 9.01 8.59 8.00
N TYR A 507 8.46 9.10 9.11
CA TYR A 507 7.99 10.48 9.14
C TYR A 507 9.13 11.49 8.96
N GLY A 508 10.34 11.16 9.43
CA GLY A 508 11.54 11.96 9.21
C GLY A 508 11.88 12.11 7.73
N CYS A 509 11.69 11.07 6.92
CA CYS A 509 11.84 11.15 5.46
C CYS A 509 10.84 12.15 4.87
N LEU A 510 9.56 12.07 5.27
CA LEU A 510 8.52 12.99 4.80
C LEU A 510 8.82 14.45 5.18
N PHE A 511 9.18 14.71 6.44
CA PHE A 511 9.58 16.07 6.86
C PHE A 511 10.82 16.55 6.12
N HIS A 512 11.81 15.68 5.90
CA HIS A 512 13.02 16.04 5.19
C HIS A 512 12.74 16.42 3.74
N GLU A 513 11.89 15.67 3.04
CA GLU A 513 11.47 15.99 1.67
C GLU A 513 10.73 17.31 1.62
N LEU A 514 9.75 17.54 2.51
CA LEU A 514 9.05 18.82 2.62
C LEU A 514 10.01 19.99 2.88
N LEU A 515 11.05 19.80 3.69
CA LEU A 515 12.03 20.84 4.00
C LEU A 515 13.09 21.04 2.90
N SER A 516 13.27 20.05 2.02
CA SER A 516 14.21 20.13 0.89
C SER A 516 13.70 21.04 -0.23
N PHE A 517 12.38 21.16 -0.39
CA PHE A 517 11.74 22.06 -1.35
C PHE A 517 11.25 23.32 -0.66
N GLN A 518 12.08 24.38 -0.67
CA GLN A 518 11.71 25.67 -0.09
C GLN A 518 11.10 26.59 -1.15
N LEU A 519 9.85 27.00 -0.97
CA LEU A 519 9.29 28.14 -1.70
C LEU A 519 9.96 29.43 -1.21
N ALA A 520 10.34 30.31 -2.16
CA ALA A 520 11.21 31.46 -1.95
C ALA A 520 10.57 32.64 -1.16
N ASP A 521 9.52 32.41 -0.36
CA ASP A 521 8.85 33.46 0.41
C ASP A 521 9.49 33.60 1.80
N ARG A 522 10.70 34.14 1.81
CA ARG A 522 11.47 34.48 3.02
C ARG A 522 10.93 35.76 3.65
N ARG A 523 9.76 35.71 4.28
CA ARG A 523 9.41 36.74 5.28
C ARG A 523 10.13 36.41 6.58
N PRO A 524 10.81 37.38 7.22
CA PRO A 524 11.36 37.16 8.54
C PRO A 524 10.23 36.74 9.50
N PRO A 525 10.49 35.80 10.44
CA PRO A 525 9.49 35.37 11.40
C PRO A 525 8.89 36.61 12.08
N PRO A 526 7.56 36.73 12.19
CA PRO A 526 6.96 37.80 12.97
C PRO A 526 7.52 37.75 14.39
N LEU A 527 7.89 38.91 14.96
CA LEU A 527 8.25 38.97 16.37
C LEU A 527 7.04 38.53 17.19
N ARG A 528 7.18 37.48 17.98
CA ARG A 528 6.16 37.09 18.94
C ARG A 528 5.92 38.24 19.92
N ASN A 529 4.66 38.46 20.29
CA ASN A 529 4.32 39.42 21.33
C ASN A 529 4.88 38.91 22.67
N GLY A 530 6.02 39.49 23.07
CA GLY A 530 6.75 39.13 24.28
C GLY A 530 6.12 39.70 25.54
N GLU A 531 4.87 39.38 25.83
CA GLU A 531 4.38 39.55 27.19
C GLU A 531 4.90 38.37 28.02
N LYS A 532 5.84 38.65 28.93
CA LYS A 532 6.14 37.74 30.04
C LYS A 532 4.85 37.60 30.86
N ALA A 533 4.01 36.64 30.52
CA ALA A 533 2.86 36.29 31.33
C ALA A 533 3.36 36.06 32.76
N LYS A 534 2.83 36.82 33.72
CA LYS A 534 3.09 36.57 35.14
C LYS A 534 2.72 35.11 35.40
N ALA A 535 3.70 34.30 35.78
CA ALA A 535 3.51 32.90 36.14
C ALA A 535 2.42 32.84 37.21
N THR A 536 1.21 32.45 36.78
CA THR A 536 0.12 32.14 37.69
C THR A 536 0.44 30.74 38.20
N ALA A 537 0.25 30.49 39.50
CA ALA A 537 0.62 29.20 40.10
C ALA A 537 -0.24 28.09 39.48
N VAL A 538 0.27 27.44 38.44
CA VAL A 538 -0.27 26.17 37.93
C VAL A 538 0.10 25.12 38.97
N ASN A 539 -0.85 24.26 39.33
CA ASN A 539 -0.61 23.18 40.31
C ASN A 539 0.67 22.43 39.93
N GLY A 540 1.61 22.26 40.86
CA GLY A 540 2.86 21.52 40.60
C GLY A 540 2.61 20.04 40.31
N PHE A 541 3.68 19.27 40.11
CA PHE A 541 3.60 17.82 40.12
C PHE A 541 3.43 17.32 41.57
N SER A 542 2.77 16.17 41.76
CA SER A 542 2.63 15.58 43.09
C SER A 542 4.02 15.16 43.65
N SER A 543 4.17 15.09 44.98
CA SER A 543 5.45 14.67 45.58
C SER A 543 5.82 13.23 45.23
N SER A 544 4.83 12.34 45.08
CA SER A 544 5.04 10.97 44.62
C SER A 544 5.53 10.95 43.17
N THR A 545 4.89 11.72 42.28
CA THR A 545 5.34 11.87 40.88
C THR A 545 6.79 12.38 40.82
N ILE A 546 7.12 13.44 41.55
CA ILE A 546 8.49 14.01 41.57
C ILE A 546 9.50 12.95 42.02
N SER A 547 9.20 12.20 43.08
CA SER A 547 10.10 11.13 43.54
C SER A 547 10.35 10.05 42.49
N VAL A 548 9.32 9.67 41.72
CA VAL A 548 9.46 8.69 40.62
C VAL A 548 10.26 9.27 39.46
N LEU A 549 10.01 10.52 39.09
CA LEU A 549 10.74 11.22 38.04
C LEU A 549 12.20 11.51 38.43
N ASP A 550 12.54 11.61 39.71
CA ASP A 550 13.93 11.80 40.14
C ASP A 550 14.78 10.53 39.96
N HIS A 551 14.15 9.37 39.82
CA HIS A 551 14.81 8.08 39.54
C HIS A 551 14.99 7.79 38.04
N THR A 552 14.57 8.68 37.14
CA THR A 552 14.82 8.53 35.70
C THR A 552 16.21 9.05 35.35
N GLU A 553 17.06 8.21 34.77
CA GLU A 553 18.48 8.50 34.54
C GLU A 553 18.77 8.88 33.08
N LEU A 554 17.91 8.52 32.11
CA LEU A 554 18.18 8.64 30.67
C LEU A 554 17.63 9.92 30.02
N SER A 555 16.80 10.69 30.73
CA SER A 555 16.14 11.90 30.22
C SER A 555 17.05 13.08 29.89
N ILE A 556 18.37 12.90 29.91
CA ILE A 556 19.34 13.95 29.62
C ILE A 556 19.46 14.09 28.10
N ASN A 557 19.20 15.30 27.59
CA ASN A 557 19.58 15.78 26.25
C ASN A 557 21.13 15.83 26.16
N GLU A 558 21.84 14.72 26.38
CA GLU A 558 23.29 14.72 26.18
C GLU A 558 23.59 14.88 24.69
N SER A 559 24.59 15.70 24.40
CA SER A 559 25.11 15.89 23.05
C SER A 559 25.59 14.56 22.46
N ASP A 560 25.59 14.44 21.13
CA ASP A 560 26.12 13.28 20.36
C ASP A 560 27.59 12.90 20.71
N GLU A 561 28.27 13.70 21.54
CA GLU A 561 29.64 13.49 22.05
C GLU A 561 29.70 12.89 23.47
N SER A 562 28.57 12.51 24.06
CA SER A 562 28.56 11.82 25.35
C SER A 562 29.24 10.46 25.25
N SER A 563 30.29 10.27 26.04
CA SER A 563 30.99 8.99 26.19
C SER A 563 30.30 8.04 27.19
N LEU A 564 29.11 8.41 27.70
CA LEU A 564 28.38 7.59 28.67
C LEU A 564 27.65 6.47 27.93
N VAL A 565 28.02 5.23 28.23
CA VAL A 565 27.31 4.04 27.75
C VAL A 565 26.35 3.62 28.85
N HIS A 566 25.04 3.83 28.62
CA HIS A 566 23.98 3.40 29.52
C HIS A 566 23.74 1.89 29.37
N MET A 567 24.14 1.13 30.40
CA MET A 567 24.00 -0.33 30.45
C MET A 567 22.61 -0.80 30.92
N ASP A 568 21.79 0.13 31.38
CA ASP A 568 20.46 -0.02 31.98
C ASP A 568 19.32 0.19 30.96
N ALA A 569 19.62 0.78 29.81
CA ALA A 569 18.68 0.89 28.70
C ALA A 569 18.60 -0.43 27.93
N ASP A 570 17.40 -0.83 27.46
CA ASP A 570 17.10 -2.02 26.63
C ASP A 570 17.78 -1.95 25.23
N GLN A 571 19.09 -1.74 25.19
CA GLN A 571 19.89 -1.55 23.98
C GLN A 571 20.42 -2.90 23.49
N SER A 572 19.97 -3.30 22.31
CA SER A 572 20.66 -4.35 21.57
C SER A 572 21.86 -3.73 20.83
N PHE A 573 23.06 -3.91 21.37
CA PHE A 573 24.32 -3.58 20.69
C PHE A 573 24.74 -4.68 19.70
N LEU A 574 23.92 -5.73 19.54
CA LEU A 574 24.22 -6.83 18.65
C LEU A 574 23.96 -6.41 17.20
N PRO A 575 24.83 -6.81 16.25
CA PRO A 575 24.61 -6.51 14.85
C PRO A 575 23.27 -7.07 14.35
N LEU A 576 22.50 -6.26 13.64
CA LEU A 576 21.32 -6.71 12.91
C LEU A 576 21.73 -7.83 11.96
N THR A 577 21.25 -9.04 12.24
CA THR A 577 21.66 -10.22 11.48
C THR A 577 21.11 -10.14 10.05
N LYS A 578 21.82 -10.76 9.10
CA LYS A 578 21.35 -10.83 7.70
C LYS A 578 19.92 -11.39 7.60
N PRO A 579 19.53 -12.47 8.30
CA PRO A 579 18.14 -12.95 8.26
C PRO A 579 17.10 -11.93 8.76
N VAL A 580 17.41 -11.12 9.78
CA VAL A 580 16.51 -10.04 10.23
C VAL A 580 16.44 -8.94 9.17
N LYS A 581 17.57 -8.53 8.58
CA LYS A 581 17.61 -7.60 7.44
C LYS A 581 16.88 -8.15 6.19
N ALA A 582 16.82 -9.48 6.03
CA ALA A 582 16.17 -10.17 4.92
C ALA A 582 14.65 -10.27 5.13
N ALA A 583 14.22 -10.74 6.30
CA ALA A 583 12.81 -10.83 6.71
C ALA A 583 12.11 -9.47 6.61
N ILE A 584 12.88 -8.39 6.78
CA ILE A 584 12.45 -7.02 6.56
C ILE A 584 11.91 -6.79 5.13
N PHE A 585 12.42 -7.45 4.09
CA PHE A 585 11.98 -7.23 2.71
C PHE A 585 11.14 -8.39 2.13
N GLU A 586 11.00 -9.51 2.86
CA GLU A 586 10.35 -10.73 2.39
C GLU A 586 8.83 -10.67 2.63
N LYS A 587 8.02 -10.66 1.56
CA LYS A 587 6.54 -10.73 1.63
C LYS A 587 6.00 -12.13 2.06
N GLY A 588 6.87 -13.10 2.36
CA GLY A 588 6.53 -14.50 2.61
C GLY A 588 6.66 -14.91 4.08
N GLY A 589 5.55 -14.83 4.83
CA GLY A 589 5.46 -15.33 6.20
C GLY A 589 4.78 -14.34 7.16
N THR A 590 4.47 -14.81 8.37
CA THR A 590 3.88 -13.99 9.44
C THR A 590 4.80 -13.97 10.65
N LEU A 591 5.32 -12.79 10.99
CA LEU A 591 6.16 -12.56 12.17
C LEU A 591 5.29 -12.57 13.43
N CYS A 592 5.55 -13.52 14.30
CA CYS A 592 4.80 -13.75 15.53
C CYS A 592 5.61 -13.25 16.72
N PHE A 593 5.07 -12.25 17.43
CA PHE A 593 5.74 -11.59 18.55
C PHE A 593 5.00 -11.85 19.87
N PRO A 594 5.63 -12.52 20.85
CA PRO A 594 5.12 -12.59 22.22
C PRO A 594 4.95 -11.19 22.84
N THR A 595 3.91 -10.97 23.64
CA THR A 595 3.77 -9.75 24.45
C THR A 595 5.01 -9.57 25.34
N GLY A 596 5.54 -8.35 25.39
CA GLY A 596 6.83 -8.05 26.04
C GLY A 596 8.05 -8.09 25.10
N SER A 597 7.87 -8.46 23.83
CA SER A 597 8.94 -8.36 22.81
C SER A 597 9.35 -6.90 22.56
N ASN A 598 10.62 -6.70 22.16
CA ASN A 598 11.13 -5.37 21.82
C ASN A 598 10.31 -4.73 20.68
N GLY A 599 9.69 -3.57 20.98
CA GLY A 599 8.79 -2.85 20.08
C GLY A 599 9.44 -2.35 18.78
N HIS A 600 10.77 -2.26 18.72
CA HIS A 600 11.48 -1.88 17.50
C HIS A 600 11.31 -2.92 16.39
N TYR A 601 11.35 -4.22 16.71
CA TYR A 601 11.15 -5.27 15.70
C TYR A 601 9.70 -5.35 15.22
N VAL A 602 8.73 -5.16 16.13
CA VAL A 602 7.30 -5.09 15.77
C VAL A 602 7.05 -3.91 14.84
N SER A 603 7.58 -2.74 15.19
CA SER A 603 7.44 -1.52 14.37
C SER A 603 8.15 -1.68 13.03
N ALA A 604 9.31 -2.32 13.00
CA ALA A 604 10.01 -2.62 11.75
C ALA A 604 9.18 -3.56 10.87
N ALA A 605 8.64 -4.64 11.42
CA ALA A 605 7.78 -5.57 10.69
C ALA A 605 6.53 -4.87 10.11
N LYS A 606 5.83 -4.05 10.91
CA LYS A 606 4.71 -3.22 10.44
C LYS A 606 5.11 -2.29 9.31
N PHE A 607 6.25 -1.61 9.47
CA PHE A 607 6.82 -0.69 8.49
C PHE A 607 7.02 -1.36 7.12
N LEU A 608 7.20 -2.67 7.08
CA LEU A 608 7.55 -3.37 5.85
C LEU A 608 6.35 -4.06 5.22
N ASN A 609 5.16 -3.79 5.78
CA ASN A 609 3.93 -4.50 5.46
C ASN A 609 4.09 -6.02 5.62
N ALA A 610 4.99 -6.44 6.52
CA ALA A 610 5.10 -7.84 6.90
C ALA A 610 3.86 -8.21 7.70
N LYS A 611 3.32 -9.41 7.46
CA LYS A 611 2.22 -9.91 8.28
C LYS A 611 2.76 -10.08 9.70
N ILE A 612 2.08 -9.50 10.67
CA ILE A 612 2.42 -9.66 12.08
C ILE A 612 1.29 -10.33 12.85
N ALA A 613 1.63 -11.14 13.84
CA ALA A 613 0.70 -11.69 14.80
C ALA A 613 1.26 -11.44 16.21
N SER A 614 0.45 -10.91 17.12
CA SER A 614 0.83 -10.83 18.52
C SER A 614 0.42 -12.11 19.24
N ILE A 615 1.32 -12.68 20.04
CA ILE A 615 1.05 -13.82 20.91
C ILE A 615 0.90 -13.28 22.33
N PRO A 616 -0.31 -13.28 22.91
CA PRO A 616 -0.50 -12.79 24.28
C PRO A 616 0.24 -13.69 25.28
N THR A 617 1.10 -13.09 26.10
CA THR A 617 1.79 -13.75 27.23
C THR A 617 1.24 -13.27 28.56
N ASN A 618 1.34 -14.11 29.61
CA ASN A 618 0.74 -13.82 30.91
C ASN A 618 1.79 -13.19 31.87
N PRO A 619 1.48 -12.03 32.51
CA PRO A 619 2.33 -11.43 33.54
C PRO A 619 2.66 -12.37 34.71
N GLU A 620 1.76 -13.30 35.08
CA GLU A 620 1.93 -14.23 36.20
C GLU A 620 3.10 -15.22 35.99
N VAL A 621 3.42 -15.53 34.74
CA VAL A 621 4.60 -16.34 34.36
C VAL A 621 5.76 -15.46 33.90
N GLY A 622 5.72 -14.17 34.24
CA GLY A 622 6.71 -13.16 33.89
C GLY A 622 6.84 -12.93 32.39
N TYR A 623 5.70 -12.97 31.67
CA TYR A 623 5.61 -12.80 30.21
C TYR A 623 6.36 -13.85 29.37
N LYS A 624 6.72 -15.00 29.96
CA LYS A 624 7.26 -16.14 29.22
C LYS A 624 6.27 -16.65 28.15
N LEU A 625 6.81 -16.95 26.98
CA LEU A 625 6.12 -17.72 25.94
C LEU A 625 6.06 -19.18 26.38
N THR A 626 4.85 -19.76 26.35
CA THR A 626 4.61 -21.16 26.75
C THR A 626 4.27 -22.03 25.55
N GLU A 627 4.44 -23.34 25.70
CA GLU A 627 4.06 -24.32 24.68
C GLU A 627 2.58 -24.16 24.26
N GLU A 628 1.69 -23.99 25.24
CA GLU A 628 0.25 -23.83 25.02
C GLU A 628 -0.08 -22.56 24.21
N THR A 629 0.49 -21.42 24.61
CA THR A 629 0.26 -20.13 23.94
C THR A 629 0.84 -20.11 22.53
N LEU A 630 2.04 -20.67 22.35
CA LEU A 630 2.69 -20.78 21.04
C LEU A 630 1.88 -21.69 20.10
N THR A 631 1.46 -22.87 20.57
CA THR A 631 0.68 -23.82 19.76
C THR A 631 -0.66 -23.23 19.33
N ALA A 632 -1.35 -22.51 20.23
CA ALA A 632 -2.61 -21.84 19.90
C ALA A 632 -2.41 -20.78 18.81
N ALA A 633 -1.35 -19.98 18.88
CA ALA A 633 -1.04 -18.97 17.88
C ALA A 633 -0.71 -19.60 16.52
N LEU A 634 0.18 -20.60 16.49
CA LEU A 634 0.68 -21.19 15.24
C LEU A 634 -0.39 -21.92 14.41
N LYS A 635 -1.46 -22.41 15.05
CA LYS A 635 -2.61 -23.01 14.33
C LYS A 635 -3.32 -22.04 13.38
N THR A 636 -3.21 -20.74 13.64
CA THR A 636 -3.94 -19.70 12.90
C THR A 636 -3.10 -18.98 11.86
N VAL A 637 -1.80 -19.32 11.77
CA VAL A 637 -0.81 -18.55 11.03
C VAL A 637 -0.17 -19.41 9.94
N ASN A 638 -0.11 -18.89 8.71
CA ASN A 638 0.60 -19.53 7.61
C ASN A 638 2.05 -19.03 7.52
N GLU A 639 2.99 -19.94 7.29
CA GLU A 639 4.45 -19.69 7.24
C GLU A 639 4.95 -18.81 8.41
N PRO A 640 4.79 -19.27 9.67
CA PRO A 640 5.11 -18.48 10.84
C PRO A 640 6.62 -18.26 11.03
N TRP A 641 6.98 -17.04 11.44
CA TRP A 641 8.31 -16.70 11.93
C TRP A 641 8.19 -16.30 13.41
N ILE A 642 8.70 -17.12 14.31
CA ILE A 642 8.56 -16.90 15.76
C ILE A 642 9.75 -16.13 16.29
N TYR A 643 9.49 -14.98 16.91
CA TYR A 643 10.49 -14.23 17.67
C TYR A 643 10.48 -14.67 19.13
N ILE A 644 11.65 -15.00 19.69
CA ILE A 644 11.82 -15.39 21.09
C ILE A 644 12.99 -14.60 21.67
N SER A 645 12.73 -13.74 22.66
CA SER A 645 13.78 -13.13 23.49
C SER A 645 14.31 -14.20 24.45
N GLY A 646 15.51 -14.73 24.23
CA GLY A 646 16.11 -15.71 25.12
C GLY A 646 17.62 -15.87 24.92
N PRO A 647 18.38 -16.33 25.93
CA PRO A 647 17.93 -17.04 27.13
C PRO A 647 17.14 -16.22 28.13
N THR A 648 17.38 -14.90 28.14
CA THR A 648 16.71 -13.95 29.02
C THR A 648 15.44 -13.40 28.39
N VAL A 649 14.34 -13.53 29.13
CA VAL A 649 13.01 -13.03 28.79
C VAL A 649 12.96 -11.52 29.02
N SER A 650 12.59 -10.77 27.99
CA SER A 650 12.22 -9.36 28.13
C SER A 650 10.71 -9.24 28.44
N PRO A 651 10.27 -8.35 29.35
CA PRO A 651 11.07 -7.39 30.12
C PRO A 651 11.54 -7.89 31.50
N THR A 652 11.24 -9.15 31.89
CA THR A 652 11.34 -9.59 33.30
C THR A 652 12.72 -10.06 33.74
N GLY A 653 13.65 -10.29 32.81
CA GLY A 653 14.96 -10.87 33.10
C GLY A 653 14.92 -12.36 33.42
N LEU A 654 13.75 -13.01 33.41
CA LEU A 654 13.62 -14.43 33.71
C LEU A 654 14.34 -15.29 32.66
N LEU A 655 14.75 -16.49 33.03
CA LEU A 655 15.46 -17.41 32.14
C LEU A 655 14.54 -18.52 31.64
N TYR A 656 14.57 -18.78 30.33
CA TYR A 656 14.06 -20.04 29.79
C TYR A 656 15.03 -21.17 30.11
N SER A 657 14.54 -22.23 30.73
CA SER A 657 15.27 -23.48 30.89
C SER A 657 15.46 -24.21 29.55
N ASN A 658 16.41 -25.14 29.51
CA ASN A 658 16.61 -26.03 28.35
C ASN A 658 15.36 -26.85 28.03
N GLU A 659 14.58 -27.25 29.05
CA GLU A 659 13.34 -28.00 28.84
C GLU A 659 12.25 -27.14 28.20
N GLU A 660 12.06 -25.91 28.68
CA GLU A 660 11.11 -24.94 28.09
C GLU A 660 11.46 -24.66 26.63
N MET A 661 12.74 -24.39 26.32
CA MET A 661 13.15 -24.14 24.93
C MET A 661 12.98 -25.35 24.02
N ASN A 662 13.25 -26.56 24.53
CA ASN A 662 13.03 -27.78 23.75
C ASN A 662 11.55 -27.93 23.34
N LYS A 663 10.62 -27.67 24.27
CA LYS A 663 9.18 -27.67 23.97
C LYS A 663 8.82 -26.61 22.92
N LEU A 664 9.30 -25.37 23.09
CA LEU A 664 9.02 -24.28 22.14
C LEU A 664 9.56 -24.58 20.73
N LEU A 665 10.81 -25.02 20.62
CA LEU A 665 11.42 -25.33 19.32
C LEU A 665 10.79 -26.57 18.67
N SER A 666 10.34 -27.55 19.45
CA SER A 666 9.61 -28.71 18.93
C SER A 666 8.27 -28.30 18.31
N VAL A 667 7.52 -27.41 18.97
CA VAL A 667 6.30 -26.82 18.41
C VAL A 667 6.61 -26.04 17.13
N CYS A 668 7.65 -25.20 17.12
CA CYS A 668 8.05 -24.50 15.89
C CYS A 668 8.35 -25.48 14.73
N ALA A 669 9.05 -26.58 15.01
CA ALA A 669 9.37 -27.58 14.00
C ALA A 669 8.15 -28.35 13.47
N GLU A 670 7.17 -28.64 14.31
CA GLU A 670 5.90 -29.26 13.91
C GLU A 670 5.15 -28.40 12.88
N PHE A 671 5.09 -27.09 13.10
CA PHE A 671 4.40 -26.16 12.22
C PHE A 671 5.26 -25.69 11.02
N GLY A 672 6.55 -26.03 11.00
CA GLY A 672 7.51 -25.56 10.00
C GLY A 672 7.82 -24.06 10.13
N ALA A 673 7.81 -23.57 11.38
CA ALA A 673 8.03 -22.18 11.73
C ALA A 673 9.52 -21.83 11.76
N ARG A 674 9.90 -20.72 11.11
CA ARG A 674 11.26 -20.18 11.24
C ARG A 674 11.40 -19.53 12.62
N VAL A 675 12.51 -19.74 13.32
CA VAL A 675 12.72 -19.20 14.67
C VAL A 675 13.81 -18.13 14.68
N ILE A 676 13.47 -16.95 15.19
CA ILE A 676 14.40 -15.86 15.51
C ILE A 676 14.63 -15.88 17.01
N LEU A 677 15.84 -16.24 17.43
CA LEU A 677 16.28 -16.14 18.82
C LEU A 677 17.00 -14.81 19.03
N ASP A 678 16.44 -13.96 19.87
CA ASP A 678 17.05 -12.70 20.28
C ASP A 678 17.75 -12.86 21.62
N THR A 679 19.09 -12.91 21.56
CA THR A 679 19.94 -13.05 22.74
C THR A 679 20.40 -11.70 23.29
N SER A 680 19.86 -10.57 22.82
CA SER A 680 20.33 -9.23 23.19
C SER A 680 20.28 -8.95 24.69
N PHE A 681 19.37 -9.61 25.42
CA PHE A 681 19.20 -9.48 26.87
C PHE A 681 20.03 -10.49 27.68
N SER A 682 20.98 -11.20 27.06
CA SER A 682 21.91 -12.05 27.81
C SER A 682 22.81 -11.17 28.69
N GLY A 683 22.95 -11.50 29.97
CA GLY A 683 23.73 -10.75 30.96
C GLY A 683 22.90 -9.89 31.93
N VAL A 684 21.58 -9.77 31.73
CA VAL A 684 20.65 -9.06 32.64
C VAL A 684 19.69 -10.03 33.35
N GLU A 685 20.18 -11.21 33.72
CA GLU A 685 19.36 -12.27 34.27
C GLU A 685 18.82 -11.96 35.69
N PHE A 686 17.51 -12.04 35.84
CA PHE A 686 16.86 -12.09 37.14
C PHE A 686 16.94 -13.52 37.69
N ASN A 687 17.65 -13.69 38.80
CA ASN A 687 17.79 -14.95 39.53
C ASN A 687 18.47 -16.09 38.71
N SER A 688 19.72 -15.88 38.31
CA SER A 688 20.55 -16.84 37.56
C SER A 688 21.05 -18.06 38.35
N LYS A 689 20.66 -18.20 39.63
CA LYS A 689 21.13 -19.31 40.49
C LYS A 689 20.65 -20.66 39.95
N GLY A 690 21.60 -21.50 39.53
CA GLY A 690 21.32 -22.85 39.03
C GLY A 690 21.03 -22.93 37.53
N PHE A 691 21.15 -21.82 36.80
CA PHE A 691 21.07 -21.85 35.34
C PHE A 691 22.36 -22.41 34.75
N ASN A 692 22.29 -23.64 34.25
CA ASN A 692 23.33 -24.22 33.40
C ASN A 692 22.99 -23.79 31.97
N ALA A 693 23.78 -22.84 31.44
CA ALA A 693 23.67 -22.24 30.11
C ALA A 693 22.91 -23.07 29.06
N TRP A 694 22.20 -22.38 28.15
CA TRP A 694 21.49 -23.02 27.05
C TRP A 694 22.37 -24.01 26.26
N ASN A 695 21.90 -25.25 26.15
CA ASN A 695 22.46 -26.28 25.27
C ASN A 695 21.49 -26.52 24.10
N LEU A 696 21.43 -25.54 23.21
CA LEU A 696 20.59 -25.63 22.01
C LEU A 696 21.09 -26.71 21.05
N GLY A 697 22.39 -27.04 21.03
CA GLY A 697 22.93 -28.09 20.16
C GLY A 697 22.25 -29.45 20.37
N ALA A 698 22.21 -29.92 21.62
CA ALA A 698 21.53 -31.17 21.97
C ALA A 698 20.00 -31.12 21.76
N THR A 699 19.43 -29.92 21.73
CA THR A 699 18.00 -29.69 21.47
C THR A 699 17.71 -29.78 19.97
N LEU A 700 18.51 -29.09 19.14
CA LEU A 700 18.39 -29.07 17.69
C LEU A 700 18.68 -30.46 17.08
N GLU A 701 19.61 -31.23 17.63
CA GLU A 701 19.89 -32.61 17.18
C GLU A 701 18.68 -33.56 17.35
N LYS A 702 17.79 -33.28 18.32
CA LYS A 702 16.60 -34.09 18.59
C LYS A 702 15.39 -33.66 17.75
N ILE A 703 15.42 -32.47 17.18
CA ILE A 703 14.33 -31.91 16.40
C ILE A 703 14.49 -32.38 14.95
N SER A 704 13.62 -33.30 14.52
CA SER A 704 13.50 -33.67 13.12
C SER A 704 12.44 -32.78 12.47
N PRO A 705 12.81 -31.88 11.53
CA PRO A 705 11.84 -30.98 10.92
C PRO A 705 10.80 -31.77 10.10
N ALA A 706 9.51 -31.53 10.36
CA ALA A 706 8.43 -32.19 9.63
C ALA A 706 8.23 -31.62 8.21
N LYS A 707 8.77 -30.42 7.93
CA LYS A 707 8.72 -29.72 6.64
C LYS A 707 10.11 -29.13 6.32
N SER A 708 10.47 -29.06 5.04
CA SER A 708 11.79 -28.61 4.57
C SER A 708 12.09 -27.11 4.78
N THR A 709 11.17 -26.36 5.39
CA THR A 709 11.21 -24.90 5.54
C THR A 709 11.54 -24.41 6.96
N PHE A 710 11.69 -25.34 7.92
CA PHE A 710 12.06 -25.04 9.32
C PHE A 710 13.47 -24.47 9.44
#